data_AF-A0A367EAL8-F1
#
_entry.id   AF-A0A367EAL8-F1
#
_cell.length_a   1.000
_cell.length_b   1.000
_cell.length_c   1.000
_cell.angle_alpha   90.00
_cell.angle_beta   90.00
_cell.angle_gamma   90.00
#
_symmetry.space_group_name_H-M   'P 1'
#
loop_
_entity.id
_entity.type
_entity.pdbx_description
1 polymer ?
#
loop_
_entity_poly.entity_id
_entity_poly.type
_entity_poly.pdbx_seq_one_letter_code
_entity_poly.pdbx_strand_id
1 'polypeptide(L)'
;MAAESVAEGRGGPDRGGKWSGGGNGPGQGVTRPWSRAGFRPGVLLAGLWALTLCLAARQATAVLRLPQEERLVDLFAWIGDNGVLRLHGSLYGGDQPFTGTPFAGLVLKPLTRAAEQTLGVAWTFGTMLLVAAVGVLAARALPGPVPRRTALCAVPAALSLLALSIPVRNTFHLGQTSVLPVLLVLAGWLLGGARGEPEAHHGAGTASGERPAALLGNGRAVLGAGTGGALIGVACALQPATVLFLPLLWLTGRRQAAVTGTGTFLLCTLATWVVMPGDSTAYWIHHVAGAGLGEPADAIANQSLHGALLRAGLHGPAEIALFAVAAAAVGWLALRRAVRYARDGQPLLAAAIVGSAAVVASPVAWQHQQLWVLLAVVGRVGRRSGDRLVWPVFVAMVMTLDGSALVPKVAVFGVFGENAVLFAALLASCAIPFIRRDATVWDAPEPMGALSRPNLMLELLLIRVWYWAYSWVRGHAPDSRSLAEGHGHQILEAESFLHLDVEHGLNRLAVRTQWLRDACDFYYSTFHFLVPIALLAWLYARRVPRYRGARTALGCATLLGLVGFWLYPLAPPRLMPGLGYVDTAHGPQDLSDPDFGALTSLSNQYAAMPSLHVGWSLWCAVVVFMMTRNVWLRALGVLYPLMTMFVVMATANHYLLDAVGGVLAVVAGFAGARWLARLRERRAPAAEPPPGGTDSLPRPRPPVTGSAAGPSDGSAAGGSTGGRGAAGPSAGSDDGVPAGGRGAAGPSARNAPSGSPPGPTAVG
;
A
#
# COMPACT_ATOMS: atom_id res chain seq x y z
N MET A 1 -12.17 -48.02 -38.40
CA MET A 1 -13.25 -48.66 -37.62
C MET A 1 -13.10 -50.16 -37.76
N ALA A 2 -12.68 -50.82 -36.69
CA ALA A 2 -12.60 -52.28 -36.49
C ALA A 2 -12.42 -52.48 -34.96
N ALA A 3 -13.41 -53.07 -34.28
CA ALA A 3 -13.41 -54.48 -33.83
C ALA A 3 -12.40 -54.72 -32.68
N GLU A 4 -12.79 -54.63 -31.40
CA GLU A 4 -13.52 -55.65 -30.57
C GLU A 4 -12.63 -56.80 -30.07
N SER A 5 -12.84 -57.45 -28.92
CA SER A 5 -13.30 -57.08 -27.55
C SER A 5 -13.07 -58.31 -26.62
N VAL A 6 -13.48 -58.29 -25.33
CA VAL A 6 -13.37 -59.42 -24.33
C VAL A 6 -11.91 -59.63 -23.82
N ALA A 7 -11.56 -60.09 -22.61
CA ALA A 7 -12.22 -60.58 -21.36
C ALA A 7 -11.43 -60.05 -20.13
N GLU A 8 -11.76 -60.25 -18.84
CA GLU A 8 -12.97 -60.54 -18.04
C GLU A 8 -12.68 -59.90 -16.64
N GLY A 9 -13.35 -60.31 -15.57
CA GLY A 9 -12.89 -60.14 -14.19
C GLY A 9 -13.62 -61.11 -13.27
N ARG A 10 -12.97 -61.55 -12.18
CA ARG A 10 -13.55 -62.35 -11.06
C ARG A 10 -12.62 -62.28 -9.85
N GLY A 11 -13.15 -62.53 -8.65
CA GLY A 11 -12.33 -62.52 -7.43
C GLY A 11 -12.91 -63.33 -6.26
N GLY A 12 -12.03 -63.61 -5.29
CA GLY A 12 -12.32 -64.14 -3.96
C GLY A 12 -12.54 -65.67 -3.86
N PRO A 13 -12.60 -66.24 -2.62
CA PRO A 13 -12.11 -65.69 -1.35
C PRO A 13 -11.44 -66.74 -0.39
N ASP A 14 -11.17 -66.28 0.84
CA ASP A 14 -11.19 -67.01 2.13
C ASP A 14 -9.94 -67.71 2.78
N ARG A 15 -9.62 -67.17 3.97
CA ARG A 15 -9.34 -67.78 5.30
C ARG A 15 -8.04 -68.54 5.65
N GLY A 16 -7.49 -68.12 6.80
CA GLY A 16 -6.63 -68.89 7.71
C GLY A 16 -5.11 -68.72 7.49
N GLY A 17 -4.23 -68.59 8.49
CA GLY A 17 -4.46 -68.38 9.93
C GLY A 17 -3.25 -68.78 10.81
N LYS A 18 -2.45 -67.81 11.29
CA LYS A 18 -1.36 -67.90 12.32
C LYS A 18 -0.22 -68.92 12.03
N TRP A 19 1.06 -68.55 12.10
CA TRP A 19 1.83 -68.37 13.34
C TRP A 19 3.23 -67.75 13.09
N SER A 20 3.78 -67.09 14.12
CA SER A 20 5.21 -66.82 14.43
C SER A 20 6.21 -66.33 13.36
N GLY A 21 6.85 -65.18 13.63
CA GLY A 21 8.08 -64.73 12.96
C GLY A 21 8.45 -63.29 13.31
N GLY A 22 9.12 -63.07 14.45
CA GLY A 22 9.54 -61.72 14.88
C GLY A 22 10.84 -61.26 14.22
N GLY A 23 10.95 -59.95 13.93
CA GLY A 23 12.17 -59.33 13.39
C GLY A 23 12.03 -57.82 13.24
N ASN A 24 12.64 -57.04 14.14
CA ASN A 24 12.63 -55.58 14.11
C ASN A 24 13.60 -55.03 13.05
N GLY A 25 13.16 -54.02 12.29
CA GLY A 25 14.03 -53.21 11.42
C GLY A 25 13.22 -52.15 10.64
N PRO A 26 13.46 -50.83 10.84
CA PRO A 26 12.61 -49.78 10.27
C PRO A 26 12.97 -49.48 8.79
N GLY A 27 12.30 -50.18 7.87
CA GLY A 27 12.43 -49.96 6.42
C GLY A 27 11.40 -48.97 5.85
N GLN A 28 11.90 -47.81 5.38
CA GLN A 28 11.38 -47.01 4.26
C GLN A 28 9.85 -46.87 4.08
N GLY A 29 9.25 -45.93 4.82
CA GLY A 29 7.92 -45.38 4.48
C GLY A 29 8.00 -44.28 3.42
N VAL A 30 8.04 -44.63 2.12
CA VAL A 30 7.98 -43.64 1.03
C VAL A 30 6.57 -43.02 0.98
N THR A 31 6.38 -41.89 1.65
CA THR A 31 5.12 -41.14 1.60
C THR A 31 4.91 -40.51 0.23
N ARG A 32 3.98 -41.09 -0.55
CA ARG A 32 3.53 -40.54 -1.85
C ARG A 32 3.16 -39.06 -1.70
N PRO A 33 3.55 -38.17 -2.65
CA PRO A 33 3.23 -36.76 -2.55
C PRO A 33 1.72 -36.53 -2.74
N TRP A 34 1.06 -36.01 -1.71
CA TRP A 34 -0.36 -35.70 -1.74
C TRP A 34 -0.69 -34.67 -2.81
N SER A 35 -1.79 -34.89 -3.53
CA SER A 35 -2.26 -34.09 -4.66
C SER A 35 -2.65 -32.67 -4.22
N ARG A 36 -1.75 -31.70 -4.48
CA ARG A 36 -1.97 -30.28 -4.18
C ARG A 36 -3.01 -29.63 -5.09
N ALA A 37 -4.29 -29.80 -4.76
CA ALA A 37 -5.36 -28.92 -5.23
C ALA A 37 -5.31 -27.56 -4.51
N GLY A 38 -4.28 -26.75 -4.81
CA GLY A 38 -4.08 -25.46 -4.15
C GLY A 38 -2.94 -24.63 -4.75
N PHE A 39 -3.30 -23.67 -5.61
CA PHE A 39 -2.45 -22.59 -6.12
C PHE A 39 -1.08 -23.05 -6.67
N ARG A 40 -1.07 -23.50 -7.94
CA ARG A 40 0.16 -23.85 -8.68
C ARG A 40 1.08 -22.60 -8.71
N PRO A 41 2.30 -22.62 -8.12
CA PRO A 41 3.17 -21.45 -8.10
C PRO A 41 3.59 -20.98 -9.51
N GLY A 42 3.57 -21.88 -10.50
CA GLY A 42 3.73 -21.53 -11.91
C GLY A 42 2.64 -20.59 -12.45
N VAL A 43 1.40 -20.64 -11.94
CA VAL A 43 0.31 -19.75 -12.38
C VAL A 43 0.53 -18.32 -11.87
N LEU A 44 0.99 -18.15 -10.63
CA LEU A 44 1.38 -16.84 -10.10
C LEU A 44 2.54 -16.26 -10.89
N LEU A 45 3.58 -17.08 -11.15
CA LEU A 45 4.76 -16.64 -11.89
C LEU A 45 4.43 -16.28 -13.33
N ALA A 46 3.63 -17.10 -14.02
CA ALA A 46 3.14 -16.82 -15.37
C ALA A 46 2.26 -15.56 -15.40
N GLY A 47 1.38 -15.37 -14.42
CA GLY A 47 0.55 -14.16 -14.30
C GLY A 47 1.37 -12.89 -14.07
N LEU A 48 2.43 -12.95 -13.25
CA LEU A 48 3.34 -11.82 -13.05
C LEU A 48 4.16 -11.50 -14.31
N TRP A 49 4.61 -12.50 -15.07
CA TRP A 49 5.28 -12.27 -16.35
C TRP A 49 4.32 -11.74 -17.42
N ALA A 50 3.09 -12.26 -17.51
CA ALA A 50 2.06 -11.73 -18.39
C ALA A 50 1.75 -10.26 -18.06
N LEU A 51 1.55 -9.92 -16.78
CA LEU A 51 1.39 -8.54 -16.32
C LEU A 51 2.59 -7.66 -16.72
N THR A 52 3.82 -8.15 -16.50
CA THR A 52 5.05 -7.43 -16.88
C THR A 52 5.09 -7.14 -18.37
N LEU A 53 4.77 -8.12 -19.22
CA LEU A 53 4.73 -7.98 -20.67
C LEU A 53 3.60 -7.04 -21.13
N CYS A 54 2.41 -7.13 -20.54
CA CYS A 54 1.30 -6.22 -20.82
C CYS A 54 1.64 -4.77 -20.43
N LEU A 55 2.27 -4.54 -19.27
CA LEU A 55 2.72 -3.22 -18.84
C LEU A 55 3.82 -2.66 -19.75
N ALA A 56 4.79 -3.49 -20.14
CA ALA A 56 5.85 -3.13 -21.08
C ALA A 56 5.28 -2.75 -22.46
N ALA A 57 4.38 -3.57 -23.02
CA ALA A 57 3.71 -3.30 -24.29
C ALA A 57 2.83 -2.04 -24.23
N ARG A 58 2.07 -1.85 -23.13
CA ARG A 58 1.27 -0.65 -22.89
C ARG A 58 2.14 0.60 -22.82
N GLN A 59 3.29 0.53 -22.13
CA GLN A 59 4.19 1.67 -21.99
C GLN A 59 4.83 2.05 -23.34
N ALA A 60 5.35 1.07 -24.08
CA ALA A 60 5.88 1.31 -25.43
C ALA A 60 4.81 1.86 -26.38
N THR A 61 3.58 1.31 -26.33
CA THR A 61 2.46 1.76 -27.16
C THR A 61 2.01 3.17 -26.80
N ALA A 62 1.95 3.51 -25.51
CA ALA A 62 1.58 4.85 -25.05
C ALA A 62 2.58 5.91 -25.55
N VAL A 63 3.89 5.63 -25.44
CA VAL A 63 4.93 6.55 -25.94
C VAL A 63 4.88 6.62 -27.47
N LEU A 64 4.85 5.49 -28.18
CA LEU A 64 4.97 5.48 -29.65
C LEU A 64 3.72 6.00 -30.39
N ARG A 65 2.55 6.06 -29.72
CA ARG A 65 1.32 6.65 -30.29
C ARG A 65 1.21 8.17 -30.13
N LEU A 66 1.99 8.79 -29.26
CA LEU A 66 2.01 10.25 -29.14
C LEU A 66 2.56 10.89 -30.44
N PRO A 67 2.04 12.06 -30.85
CA PRO A 67 2.65 12.91 -31.88
C PRO A 67 4.13 13.15 -31.61
N GLN A 68 4.92 13.51 -32.63
CA GLN A 68 6.37 13.66 -32.42
C GLN A 68 6.68 14.83 -31.47
N GLU A 69 5.90 15.90 -31.55
CA GLU A 69 5.95 17.10 -30.72
C GLU A 69 5.58 16.86 -29.23
N GLU A 70 4.72 15.89 -28.93
CA GLU A 70 4.29 15.57 -27.54
C GLU A 70 5.10 14.45 -26.89
N ARG A 71 5.88 13.72 -27.69
CA ARG A 71 6.60 12.51 -27.28
C ARG A 71 8.04 12.86 -26.92
N LEU A 72 8.54 12.40 -25.77
CA LEU A 72 9.93 12.60 -25.36
C LEU A 72 10.28 14.11 -25.30
N VAL A 73 9.39 14.94 -24.76
CA VAL A 73 9.44 16.42 -24.87
C VAL A 73 10.81 17.01 -24.51
N ASP A 74 11.40 16.62 -23.37
CA ASP A 74 12.72 17.11 -22.96
C ASP A 74 13.81 16.70 -23.96
N LEU A 75 13.71 15.52 -24.59
CA LEU A 75 14.63 15.05 -25.63
C LEU A 75 14.47 15.85 -26.94
N PHE A 76 13.26 16.32 -27.25
CA PHE A 76 13.01 17.21 -28.39
C PHE A 76 13.50 18.63 -28.14
N ALA A 77 13.57 19.12 -26.90
CA ALA A 77 14.26 20.37 -26.57
C ALA A 77 15.78 20.35 -26.91
N TRP A 78 16.37 19.17 -27.13
CA TRP A 78 17.77 19.06 -27.59
C TRP A 78 17.86 19.25 -29.13
N ILE A 79 16.73 19.09 -29.82
CA ILE A 79 16.58 19.27 -31.26
C ILE A 79 16.29 20.76 -31.54
N GLY A 80 16.98 21.35 -32.52
CA GLY A 80 16.71 22.73 -32.94
C GLY A 80 15.56 22.79 -33.95
N ASP A 81 15.09 24.01 -34.22
CA ASP A 81 13.89 24.29 -35.03
C ASP A 81 13.92 23.68 -36.46
N ASN A 82 15.10 23.32 -36.95
CA ASN A 82 15.32 22.69 -38.26
C ASN A 82 15.40 21.15 -38.21
N GLY A 83 15.02 20.49 -37.11
CA GLY A 83 15.14 19.03 -36.93
C GLY A 83 16.57 18.52 -36.71
N VAL A 84 17.57 19.36 -36.99
CA VAL A 84 18.99 19.14 -36.62
C VAL A 84 19.20 19.64 -35.19
N LEU A 85 19.91 18.88 -34.37
CA LEU A 85 20.14 19.24 -32.98
C LEU A 85 21.02 20.48 -32.83
N ARG A 86 20.89 21.18 -31.69
CA ARG A 86 21.67 22.36 -31.33
C ARG A 86 23.15 21.99 -31.07
N LEU A 87 23.88 21.64 -32.13
CA LEU A 87 25.33 21.40 -32.10
C LEU A 87 26.10 22.71 -31.80
N HIS A 88 25.57 23.83 -32.29
CA HIS A 88 26.16 25.17 -32.12
C HIS A 88 25.18 26.07 -31.36
N GLY A 89 25.35 26.14 -30.04
CA GLY A 89 24.51 26.89 -29.11
C GLY A 89 24.78 26.49 -27.65
N SER A 90 24.34 27.32 -26.71
CA SER A 90 24.30 26.96 -25.29
C SER A 90 23.22 25.89 -25.03
N LEU A 91 23.50 24.95 -24.14
CA LEU A 91 22.50 23.98 -23.66
C LEU A 91 21.32 24.65 -22.92
N TYR A 92 21.56 25.82 -22.32
CA TYR A 92 20.64 26.46 -21.37
C TYR A 92 20.03 27.77 -21.90
N GLY A 93 20.27 28.10 -23.17
CA GLY A 93 19.69 29.28 -23.83
C GLY A 93 18.43 28.95 -24.66
N GLY A 94 17.57 29.95 -24.87
CA GLY A 94 16.34 29.84 -25.65
C GLY A 94 15.15 29.24 -24.89
N ASP A 95 14.02 29.12 -25.59
CA ASP A 95 12.70 28.97 -24.96
C ASP A 95 12.45 27.63 -24.24
N GLN A 96 13.22 26.59 -24.55
CA GLN A 96 13.25 25.33 -23.80
C GLN A 96 14.69 24.96 -23.43
N PRO A 97 15.16 25.35 -22.23
CA PRO A 97 16.52 25.04 -21.79
C PRO A 97 16.66 23.58 -21.36
N PHE A 98 17.83 23.00 -21.60
CA PHE A 98 18.16 21.65 -21.12
C PHE A 98 18.14 21.57 -19.59
N THR A 99 17.62 20.48 -19.03
CA THR A 99 17.46 20.32 -17.57
C THR A 99 18.52 19.41 -16.92
N GLY A 100 19.37 18.75 -17.73
CA GLY A 100 20.43 17.86 -17.25
C GLY A 100 21.79 18.54 -17.04
N THR A 101 22.79 17.77 -16.57
CA THR A 101 24.15 18.29 -16.37
C THR A 101 24.86 18.57 -17.69
N PRO A 102 25.86 19.48 -17.72
CA PRO A 102 26.67 19.72 -18.91
C PRO A 102 27.32 18.43 -19.43
N PHE A 103 27.71 17.52 -18.53
CA PHE A 103 28.33 16.24 -18.89
C PHE A 103 27.31 15.30 -19.54
N ALA A 104 26.06 15.27 -19.07
CA ALA A 104 24.99 14.54 -19.77
C ALA A 104 24.80 15.11 -21.19
N GLY A 105 24.71 16.43 -21.34
CA GLY A 105 24.63 17.08 -22.65
C GLY A 105 25.81 16.72 -23.56
N LEU A 106 27.04 16.72 -23.05
CA LEU A 106 28.25 16.36 -23.79
C LEU A 106 28.27 14.87 -24.23
N VAL A 107 27.88 13.95 -23.35
CA VAL A 107 27.78 12.50 -23.65
C VAL A 107 26.69 12.20 -24.68
N LEU A 108 25.64 13.02 -24.71
CA LEU A 108 24.47 12.79 -25.55
C LEU A 108 24.60 13.46 -26.93
N LYS A 109 25.32 14.59 -27.05
CA LYS A 109 25.60 15.29 -28.32
C LYS A 109 26.07 14.39 -29.50
N PRO A 110 26.83 13.29 -29.31
CA PRO A 110 27.17 12.37 -30.40
C PRO A 110 26.04 11.39 -30.79
N LEU A 111 25.24 10.93 -29.82
CA LEU A 111 24.14 9.97 -30.03
C LEU A 111 23.02 10.54 -30.89
N THR A 112 22.99 11.86 -31.05
CA THR A 112 21.91 12.59 -31.68
C THR A 112 22.03 12.69 -33.20
N ARG A 113 23.22 12.47 -33.79
CA ARG A 113 23.34 12.27 -35.25
C ARG A 113 22.76 10.95 -35.73
N ALA A 114 22.67 9.94 -34.86
CA ALA A 114 22.03 8.66 -35.18
C ALA A 114 20.49 8.72 -35.05
N ALA A 115 19.95 9.86 -34.62
CA ALA A 115 18.56 9.99 -34.19
C ALA A 115 17.54 10.07 -35.34
N GLU A 116 17.93 10.70 -36.44
CA GLU A 116 17.04 11.45 -37.36
C GLU A 116 15.92 10.62 -38.02
N GLN A 117 15.98 9.28 -37.95
CA GLN A 117 14.90 8.40 -38.45
C GLN A 117 14.46 7.28 -37.47
N THR A 118 15.10 7.10 -36.31
CA THR A 118 14.79 5.97 -35.40
C THR A 118 14.83 6.27 -33.89
N LEU A 119 15.17 7.50 -33.46
CA LEU A 119 15.45 7.82 -32.05
C LEU A 119 14.32 7.41 -31.09
N GLY A 120 13.07 7.76 -31.40
CA GLY A 120 11.95 7.50 -30.49
C GLY A 120 11.77 6.00 -30.18
N VAL A 121 12.01 5.13 -31.16
CA VAL A 121 11.94 3.67 -31.00
C VAL A 121 13.15 3.17 -30.21
N ALA A 122 14.36 3.53 -30.65
CA ALA A 122 15.60 3.10 -30.01
C ALA A 122 15.70 3.57 -28.55
N TRP A 123 15.31 4.81 -28.26
CA TRP A 123 15.29 5.39 -26.92
C TRP A 123 14.24 4.72 -26.02
N THR A 124 13.04 4.43 -26.55
CA THR A 124 12.00 3.71 -25.80
C THR A 124 12.50 2.33 -25.40
N PHE A 125 12.98 1.51 -26.35
CA PHE A 125 13.47 0.17 -26.04
C PHE A 125 14.75 0.19 -25.19
N GLY A 126 15.66 1.15 -25.41
CA GLY A 126 16.84 1.37 -24.56
C GLY A 126 16.46 1.69 -23.11
N THR A 127 15.50 2.59 -22.90
CA THR A 127 14.97 2.94 -21.57
C THR A 127 14.29 1.72 -20.91
N MET A 128 13.54 0.92 -21.66
CA MET A 128 12.98 -0.34 -21.16
C MET A 128 14.07 -1.32 -20.70
N LEU A 129 15.17 -1.45 -21.43
CA LEU A 129 16.32 -2.29 -21.05
C LEU A 129 17.03 -1.76 -19.80
N LEU A 130 17.22 -0.44 -19.66
CA LEU A 130 17.80 0.18 -18.46
C LEU A 130 16.91 -0.06 -17.23
N VAL A 131 15.59 0.15 -17.34
CA VAL A 131 14.62 -0.14 -16.27
C VAL A 131 14.64 -1.63 -15.93
N ALA A 132 14.74 -2.51 -16.94
CA ALA A 132 14.82 -3.94 -16.72
C ALA A 132 16.10 -4.36 -15.98
N ALA A 133 17.24 -3.76 -16.31
CA ALA A 133 18.50 -4.00 -15.62
C ALA A 133 18.44 -3.55 -14.15
N VAL A 134 17.86 -2.38 -13.86
CA VAL A 134 17.61 -1.92 -12.47
C VAL A 134 16.72 -2.90 -11.72
N GLY A 135 15.61 -3.34 -12.31
CA GLY A 135 14.67 -4.29 -11.69
C GLY A 135 15.29 -5.66 -11.41
N VAL A 136 16.07 -6.20 -12.35
CA VAL A 136 16.80 -7.46 -12.18
C VAL A 136 17.87 -7.35 -11.10
N LEU A 137 18.63 -6.24 -11.08
CA LEU A 137 19.69 -6.03 -10.09
C LEU A 137 19.12 -5.84 -8.68
N ALA A 138 18.05 -5.05 -8.52
CA ALA A 138 17.34 -4.88 -7.26
C ALA A 138 16.71 -6.20 -6.77
N ALA A 139 16.04 -6.96 -7.64
CA ALA A 139 15.46 -8.26 -7.29
C ALA A 139 16.52 -9.30 -6.87
N ARG A 140 17.72 -9.25 -7.44
CA ARG A 140 18.86 -10.12 -7.08
C ARG A 140 19.57 -9.68 -5.80
N ALA A 141 19.49 -8.40 -5.44
CA ALA A 141 20.09 -7.84 -4.22
C ALA A 141 19.15 -7.82 -3.00
N LEU A 142 18.03 -8.55 -3.05
CA LEU A 142 17.13 -8.73 -1.90
C LEU A 142 17.85 -9.40 -0.72
N PRO A 143 17.67 -8.91 0.52
CA PRO A 143 18.41 -9.42 1.68
C PRO A 143 17.90 -10.80 2.10
N GLY A 144 18.83 -11.76 2.15
CA GLY A 144 18.54 -13.17 2.41
C GLY A 144 18.21 -13.53 3.86
N PRO A 145 17.72 -14.76 4.10
CA PRO A 145 17.36 -15.77 3.11
C PRO A 145 16.07 -15.41 2.34
N VAL A 146 16.06 -15.62 1.02
CA VAL A 146 14.90 -15.40 0.15
C VAL A 146 14.37 -16.77 -0.29
N PRO A 147 13.11 -17.16 0.02
CA PRO A 147 12.55 -18.43 -0.45
C PRO A 147 12.57 -18.52 -1.98
N ARG A 148 12.86 -19.71 -2.55
CA ARG A 148 12.92 -19.93 -4.02
C ARG A 148 11.71 -19.36 -4.78
N ARG A 149 10.51 -19.44 -4.18
CA ARG A 149 9.28 -18.85 -4.75
C ARG A 149 9.35 -17.33 -4.84
N THR A 150 9.80 -16.68 -3.77
CA THR A 150 9.99 -15.22 -3.71
C THR A 150 11.07 -14.79 -4.69
N ALA A 151 12.20 -15.50 -4.78
CA ALA A 151 13.28 -15.22 -5.73
C ALA A 151 12.80 -15.28 -7.20
N LEU A 152 12.00 -16.31 -7.56
CA LEU A 152 11.41 -16.43 -8.90
C LEU A 152 10.41 -15.31 -9.21
N CYS A 153 9.61 -14.88 -8.23
CA CYS A 153 8.62 -13.81 -8.42
C CYS A 153 9.22 -12.39 -8.31
N ALA A 154 10.39 -12.23 -7.70
CA ALA A 154 10.99 -10.93 -7.39
C ALA A 154 11.29 -10.11 -8.65
N VAL A 155 11.81 -10.75 -9.71
CA VAL A 155 12.12 -10.05 -10.98
C VAL A 155 10.84 -9.49 -11.62
N PRO A 156 9.82 -10.29 -12.02
CA PRO A 156 8.63 -9.72 -12.67
C PRO A 156 7.82 -8.81 -11.73
N ALA A 157 7.84 -9.03 -10.41
CA ALA A 157 7.23 -8.09 -9.47
C ALA A 157 7.96 -6.73 -9.44
N ALA A 158 9.29 -6.71 -9.42
CA ALA A 158 10.08 -5.48 -9.50
C ALA A 158 9.87 -4.77 -10.84
N LEU A 159 9.88 -5.50 -11.96
CA LEU A 159 9.63 -4.94 -13.29
C LEU A 159 8.21 -4.33 -13.40
N SER A 160 7.19 -5.03 -12.90
CA SER A 160 5.81 -4.51 -12.88
C SER A 160 5.69 -3.25 -12.03
N LEU A 161 6.31 -3.24 -10.84
CA LEU A 161 6.29 -2.09 -9.93
C LEU A 161 7.05 -0.88 -10.50
N LEU A 162 8.19 -1.12 -11.15
CA LEU A 162 8.95 -0.10 -11.88
C LEU A 162 8.10 0.50 -13.02
N ALA A 163 7.49 -0.35 -13.86
CA ALA A 163 6.69 0.11 -15.00
C ALA A 163 5.43 0.90 -14.60
N LEU A 164 4.87 0.64 -13.41
CA LEU A 164 3.76 1.42 -12.84
C LEU A 164 4.20 2.72 -12.17
N SER A 165 5.49 2.88 -11.87
CA SER A 165 5.97 4.01 -11.07
C SER A 165 5.91 5.35 -11.83
N ILE A 166 5.59 6.43 -11.12
CA ILE A 166 5.59 7.80 -11.66
C ILE A 166 6.98 8.16 -12.24
N PRO A 167 8.12 7.91 -11.55
CA PRO A 167 9.44 8.24 -12.08
C PRO A 167 9.75 7.58 -13.43
N VAL A 168 9.42 6.30 -13.58
CA VAL A 168 9.65 5.57 -14.85
C VAL A 168 8.68 6.04 -15.93
N ARG A 169 7.38 6.19 -15.63
CA ARG A 169 6.39 6.71 -16.59
C ARG A 169 6.78 8.09 -17.09
N ASN A 170 7.23 8.98 -16.21
CA ASN A 170 7.67 10.33 -16.57
C ASN A 170 8.99 10.30 -17.37
N THR A 171 9.93 9.42 -17.03
CA THR A 171 11.16 9.21 -17.83
C THR A 171 10.82 8.85 -19.28
N PHE A 172 9.83 7.98 -19.50
CA PHE A 172 9.35 7.61 -20.82
C PHE A 172 8.62 8.73 -21.57
N HIS A 173 7.88 9.58 -20.87
CA HIS A 173 7.18 10.72 -21.47
C HIS A 173 8.14 11.83 -21.89
N LEU A 174 9.13 12.13 -21.05
CA LEU A 174 10.09 13.22 -21.25
C LEU A 174 11.32 12.81 -22.08
N GLY A 175 11.68 11.53 -22.11
CA GLY A 175 12.92 11.07 -22.74
C GLY A 175 14.16 11.31 -21.89
N GLN A 176 14.00 11.34 -20.57
CA GLN A 176 15.07 11.64 -19.61
C GLN A 176 16.05 10.46 -19.43
N THR A 177 17.30 10.77 -19.05
CA THR A 177 18.36 9.76 -18.82
C THR A 177 18.41 9.21 -17.40
N SER A 178 17.53 9.67 -16.49
CA SER A 178 17.67 9.50 -15.03
C SER A 178 17.63 8.06 -14.50
N VAL A 179 17.26 7.06 -15.31
CA VAL A 179 17.41 5.64 -14.96
C VAL A 179 18.87 5.18 -15.04
N LEU A 180 19.68 5.78 -15.93
CA LEU A 180 21.09 5.39 -16.14
C LEU A 180 21.98 5.69 -14.91
N PRO A 181 21.95 6.87 -14.27
CA PRO A 181 22.68 7.11 -13.01
C PRO A 181 22.33 6.10 -11.92
N VAL A 182 21.04 5.76 -11.77
CA VAL A 182 20.58 4.75 -10.80
C VAL A 182 21.18 3.38 -11.11
N LEU A 183 21.15 2.96 -12.38
CA LEU A 183 21.76 1.70 -12.80
C LEU A 183 23.28 1.66 -12.56
N LEU A 184 24.00 2.71 -12.95
CA LEU A 184 25.45 2.82 -12.79
C LEU A 184 25.86 2.76 -11.31
N VAL A 185 25.17 3.51 -10.45
CA VAL A 185 25.42 3.47 -8.99
C VAL A 185 25.10 2.10 -8.42
N LEU A 186 23.94 1.52 -8.74
CA LEU A 186 23.58 0.19 -8.23
C LEU A 186 24.57 -0.88 -8.73
N ALA A 187 25.02 -0.83 -9.98
CA ALA A 187 26.02 -1.76 -10.51
C ALA A 187 27.36 -1.59 -9.77
N GLY A 188 27.88 -0.37 -9.66
CA GLY A 188 29.13 -0.09 -8.93
C GLY A 188 29.06 -0.45 -7.44
N TRP A 189 27.91 -0.25 -6.80
CA TRP A 189 27.69 -0.54 -5.38
C TRP A 189 27.45 -2.03 -5.09
N LEU A 190 26.66 -2.73 -5.91
CA LEU A 190 26.26 -4.12 -5.64
C LEU A 190 27.20 -5.15 -6.26
N LEU A 191 27.86 -4.82 -7.39
CA LEU A 191 28.75 -5.73 -8.11
C LEU A 191 30.24 -5.41 -7.90
N GLY A 192 30.56 -4.19 -7.42
CA GLY A 192 31.92 -3.74 -7.14
C GLY A 192 32.52 -4.34 -5.86
N GLY A 193 33.74 -4.85 -5.96
CA GLY A 193 34.41 -5.56 -4.87
C GLY A 193 34.89 -4.71 -3.70
N ALA A 194 35.03 -5.36 -2.53
CA ALA A 194 35.87 -4.90 -1.44
C ALA A 194 37.33 -5.36 -1.67
N ARG A 195 38.30 -4.62 -1.13
CA ARG A 195 39.74 -4.96 -1.27
C ARG A 195 40.01 -6.39 -0.78
N GLY A 196 40.72 -7.18 -1.58
CA GLY A 196 41.20 -8.52 -1.22
C GLY A 196 40.46 -9.69 -1.87
N GLU A 197 39.30 -9.47 -2.50
CA GLU A 197 38.69 -10.46 -3.38
C GLU A 197 39.52 -10.56 -4.68
N PRO A 198 40.08 -11.74 -5.05
CA PRO A 198 40.84 -11.88 -6.28
C PRO A 198 39.91 -11.74 -7.50
N GLU A 199 40.36 -10.97 -8.50
CA GLU A 199 39.67 -10.89 -9.79
C GLU A 199 39.53 -12.28 -10.42
N ALA A 200 38.38 -12.53 -11.05
CA ALA A 200 38.07 -13.82 -11.68
C ALA A 200 38.86 -14.02 -12.98
N HIS A 201 40.16 -14.31 -12.85
CA HIS A 201 40.98 -14.81 -13.94
C HIS A 201 40.37 -16.10 -14.49
N HIS A 202 40.10 -16.13 -15.79
CA HIS A 202 39.69 -17.34 -16.51
C HIS A 202 40.90 -18.27 -16.66
N GLY A 203 41.12 -19.14 -15.68
CA GLY A 203 42.08 -20.25 -15.72
C GLY A 203 41.37 -21.60 -15.71
N ALA A 204 41.83 -22.55 -16.54
CA ALA A 204 41.19 -23.84 -16.75
C ALA A 204 41.68 -24.94 -15.77
N GLY A 205 40.80 -25.91 -15.48
CA GLY A 205 41.10 -27.10 -14.66
C GLY A 205 41.03 -26.87 -13.14
N THR A 206 40.68 -27.84 -12.29
CA THR A 206 40.27 -29.25 -12.49
C THR A 206 39.14 -29.62 -11.50
N ALA A 207 38.58 -30.83 -11.61
CA ALA A 207 37.33 -31.22 -10.95
C ALA A 207 37.50 -31.98 -9.61
N SER A 208 36.59 -31.73 -8.66
CA SER A 208 35.94 -32.73 -7.78
C SER A 208 35.02 -32.03 -6.75
N GLY A 209 34.00 -32.74 -6.25
CA GLY A 209 33.09 -32.25 -5.20
C GLY A 209 31.75 -31.71 -5.71
N GLU A 210 30.66 -32.32 -5.24
CA GLU A 210 29.29 -32.11 -5.73
C GLU A 210 28.77 -30.68 -5.54
N ARG A 211 28.07 -30.14 -6.56
CA ARG A 211 27.45 -28.80 -6.53
C ARG A 211 25.95 -28.85 -6.82
N PRO A 212 25.08 -28.50 -5.87
CA PRO A 212 23.74 -28.01 -6.18
C PRO A 212 23.84 -26.59 -6.75
N ALA A 213 23.47 -26.40 -8.02
CA ALA A 213 23.60 -25.12 -8.69
C ALA A 213 22.56 -24.08 -8.21
N ALA A 214 23.05 -22.92 -7.75
CA ALA A 214 22.29 -21.68 -7.69
C ALA A 214 23.23 -20.49 -7.99
N LEU A 215 23.16 -19.98 -9.23
CA LEU A 215 23.83 -18.72 -9.59
C LEU A 215 23.38 -17.62 -8.63
N LEU A 216 24.34 -16.83 -8.12
CA LEU A 216 24.19 -15.78 -7.08
C LEU A 216 24.13 -16.27 -5.63
N GLY A 217 24.66 -17.47 -5.33
CA GLY A 217 24.87 -17.96 -3.95
C GLY A 217 26.15 -17.47 -3.25
N ASN A 218 27.18 -17.06 -4.01
CA ASN A 218 28.45 -16.57 -3.45
C ASN A 218 28.57 -15.06 -3.61
N GLY A 219 28.87 -14.35 -2.52
CA GLY A 219 29.04 -12.89 -2.48
C GLY A 219 30.32 -12.37 -3.12
N ARG A 220 30.69 -12.92 -4.29
CA ARG A 220 31.87 -12.52 -5.04
C ARG A 220 31.62 -11.24 -5.83
N ALA A 221 32.61 -10.37 -5.84
CA ALA A 221 32.65 -9.22 -6.72
C ALA A 221 32.62 -9.65 -8.19
N VAL A 222 31.81 -9.00 -9.03
CA VAL A 222 31.85 -9.18 -10.49
C VAL A 222 32.68 -8.08 -11.16
N LEU A 223 32.77 -6.90 -10.52
CA LEU A 223 33.55 -5.77 -10.97
C LEU A 223 34.69 -5.50 -9.98
N GLY A 224 35.88 -5.21 -10.51
CA GLY A 224 37.01 -4.71 -9.71
C GLY A 224 36.63 -3.42 -8.96
N ALA A 225 37.26 -3.19 -7.81
CA ALA A 225 36.93 -2.07 -6.93
C ALA A 225 37.07 -0.70 -7.63
N GLY A 226 38.08 -0.55 -8.49
CA GLY A 226 38.26 0.65 -9.32
C GLY A 226 37.08 0.85 -10.29
N THR A 227 36.72 -0.17 -11.06
CA THR A 227 35.60 -0.15 -12.01
C THR A 227 34.27 0.20 -11.34
N GLY A 228 33.97 -0.43 -10.19
CA GLY A 228 32.77 -0.10 -9.42
C GLY A 228 32.75 1.35 -8.92
N GLY A 229 33.91 1.88 -8.54
CA GLY A 229 34.09 3.30 -8.22
C GLY A 229 33.84 4.21 -9.43
N ALA A 230 34.46 3.91 -10.57
CA ALA A 230 34.33 4.70 -11.79
C ALA A 230 32.87 4.81 -12.28
N LEU A 231 32.09 3.72 -12.22
CA LEU A 231 30.66 3.75 -12.56
C LEU A 231 29.87 4.73 -11.68
N ILE A 232 30.14 4.75 -10.37
CA ILE A 232 29.54 5.71 -9.44
C ILE A 232 30.02 7.13 -9.75
N GLY A 233 31.29 7.33 -10.12
CA GLY A 233 31.83 8.64 -10.53
C GLY A 233 31.17 9.21 -11.79
N VAL A 234 30.96 8.38 -12.82
CA VAL A 234 30.20 8.77 -14.03
C VAL A 234 28.76 9.11 -13.67
N ALA A 235 28.12 8.33 -12.78
CA ALA A 235 26.78 8.63 -12.32
C ALA A 235 26.67 9.95 -11.55
N CYS A 236 27.71 10.33 -10.77
CA CYS A 236 27.79 11.64 -10.12
C CYS A 236 27.88 12.77 -11.15
N ALA A 237 28.59 12.57 -12.26
CA ALA A 237 28.70 13.57 -13.33
C ALA A 237 27.39 13.71 -14.13
N LEU A 238 26.59 12.64 -14.24
CA LEU A 238 25.25 12.68 -14.86
C LEU A 238 24.18 13.21 -13.89
N GLN A 239 24.27 12.91 -12.60
CA GLN A 239 23.32 13.30 -11.56
C GLN A 239 24.07 13.60 -10.23
N PRO A 240 24.43 14.86 -9.95
CA PRO A 240 25.31 15.24 -8.83
C PRO A 240 24.80 14.84 -7.45
N ALA A 241 23.48 14.72 -7.27
CA ALA A 241 22.86 14.23 -6.03
C ALA A 241 23.41 12.85 -5.60
N THR A 242 23.89 12.02 -6.55
CA THR A 242 24.47 10.71 -6.25
C THR A 242 25.88 10.76 -5.61
N VAL A 243 26.48 11.94 -5.45
CA VAL A 243 27.78 12.13 -4.79
C VAL A 243 27.84 11.54 -3.37
N LEU A 244 26.70 11.44 -2.68
CA LEU A 244 26.58 10.79 -1.36
C LEU A 244 26.98 9.30 -1.34
N PHE A 245 27.06 8.63 -2.49
CA PHE A 245 27.58 7.26 -2.56
C PHE A 245 29.10 7.17 -2.41
N LEU A 246 29.86 8.24 -2.70
CA LEU A 246 31.32 8.27 -2.51
C LEU A 246 31.75 8.19 -1.02
N PRO A 247 31.19 8.99 -0.08
CA PRO A 247 31.46 8.79 1.35
C PRO A 247 30.87 7.47 1.88
N LEU A 248 29.77 6.94 1.32
CA LEU A 248 29.29 5.60 1.67
C LEU A 248 30.34 4.51 1.38
N LEU A 249 30.93 4.52 0.17
CA LEU A 249 32.03 3.62 -0.19
C LEU A 249 33.19 3.73 0.80
N TRP A 250 33.61 4.96 1.13
CA TRP A 250 34.69 5.19 2.09
C TRP A 250 34.39 4.65 3.50
N LEU A 251 33.21 4.97 4.05
CA LEU A 251 32.77 4.57 5.40
C LEU A 251 32.48 3.06 5.53
N THR A 252 32.25 2.37 4.41
CA THR A 252 32.18 0.90 4.33
C THR A 252 33.52 0.22 4.02
N GLY A 253 34.62 0.97 3.97
CA GLY A 253 35.98 0.44 3.78
C GLY A 253 36.41 0.29 2.32
N ARG A 254 35.53 0.56 1.34
CA ARG A 254 35.83 0.50 -0.10
C ARG A 254 36.58 1.75 -0.59
N ARG A 255 37.69 2.09 0.10
CA ARG A 255 38.44 3.34 -0.12
C ARG A 255 38.96 3.52 -1.55
N GLN A 256 39.40 2.46 -2.20
CA GLN A 256 39.85 2.52 -3.61
C GLN A 256 38.70 2.90 -4.54
N ALA A 257 37.53 2.26 -4.41
CA ALA A 257 36.33 2.61 -5.17
C ALA A 257 35.90 4.06 -4.91
N ALA A 258 35.98 4.53 -3.66
CA ALA A 258 35.70 5.92 -3.32
C ALA A 258 36.67 6.89 -4.02
N VAL A 259 37.99 6.63 -3.97
CA VAL A 259 39.01 7.47 -4.65
C VAL A 259 38.83 7.45 -6.16
N THR A 260 38.64 6.28 -6.77
CA THR A 260 38.41 6.18 -8.23
C THR A 260 37.11 6.89 -8.62
N GLY A 261 36.02 6.71 -7.87
CA GLY A 261 34.76 7.40 -8.14
C GLY A 261 34.84 8.92 -8.00
N THR A 262 35.53 9.43 -6.98
CA THR A 262 35.81 10.86 -6.84
C THR A 262 36.66 11.38 -8.00
N GLY A 263 37.74 10.66 -8.36
CA GLY A 263 38.60 11.00 -9.48
C GLY A 263 37.87 11.03 -10.82
N THR A 264 37.03 10.02 -11.10
CA THR A 264 36.21 9.97 -12.31
C THR A 264 35.15 11.08 -12.33
N PHE A 265 34.48 11.36 -11.22
CA PHE A 265 33.52 12.47 -11.13
C PHE A 265 34.18 13.83 -11.43
N LEU A 266 35.33 14.10 -10.80
CA LEU A 266 36.09 15.33 -11.03
C LEU A 266 36.60 15.41 -12.46
N LEU A 267 37.14 14.31 -13.02
CA LEU A 267 37.63 14.26 -14.40
C LEU A 267 36.51 14.53 -15.41
N CYS A 268 35.36 13.87 -15.28
CA CYS A 268 34.21 14.10 -16.16
C CYS A 268 33.69 15.55 -16.07
N THR A 269 33.60 16.10 -14.87
CA THR A 269 33.12 17.46 -14.64
C THR A 269 34.09 18.53 -15.17
N LEU A 270 35.39 18.39 -14.88
CA LEU A 270 36.44 19.31 -15.34
C LEU A 270 36.65 19.23 -16.85
N ALA A 271 36.66 18.03 -17.44
CA ALA A 271 36.75 17.87 -18.90
C ALA A 271 35.55 18.53 -19.59
N THR A 272 34.35 18.45 -19.00
CA THR A 272 33.19 19.17 -19.52
C THR A 272 33.32 20.68 -19.38
N TRP A 273 33.89 21.17 -18.28
CA TRP A 273 34.15 22.61 -18.10
C TRP A 273 35.14 23.16 -19.13
N VAL A 274 36.14 22.36 -19.53
CA VAL A 274 37.08 22.71 -20.61
C VAL A 274 36.39 22.76 -21.98
N VAL A 275 35.51 21.80 -22.28
CA VAL A 275 34.81 21.72 -23.59
C VAL A 275 33.62 22.69 -23.69
N MET A 276 32.95 22.97 -22.57
CA MET A 276 31.69 23.73 -22.50
C MET A 276 31.70 24.69 -21.28
N PRO A 277 32.58 25.70 -21.24
CA PRO A 277 32.79 26.55 -20.07
C PRO A 277 31.58 27.43 -19.72
N GLY A 278 30.89 28.00 -20.73
CA GLY A 278 29.70 28.82 -20.53
C GLY A 278 28.55 28.02 -19.91
N ASP A 279 28.21 26.88 -20.51
CA ASP A 279 27.17 25.97 -20.00
C ASP A 279 27.53 25.41 -18.61
N SER A 280 28.79 25.08 -18.36
CA SER A 280 29.23 24.61 -17.05
C SER A 280 29.12 25.70 -15.97
N THR A 281 29.45 26.94 -16.31
CA THR A 281 29.26 28.11 -15.43
C THR A 281 27.76 28.36 -15.16
N ALA A 282 26.93 28.27 -16.19
CA ALA A 282 25.47 28.37 -16.06
C ALA A 282 24.90 27.32 -15.09
N TYR A 283 25.22 26.04 -15.28
CA TYR A 283 24.67 24.96 -14.47
C TYR A 283 25.19 24.94 -13.01
N TRP A 284 26.47 25.22 -12.78
CA TRP A 284 27.06 25.09 -11.44
C TRP A 284 26.99 26.36 -10.61
N ILE A 285 27.01 27.55 -11.24
CA ILE A 285 27.05 28.84 -10.53
C ILE A 285 25.71 29.58 -10.60
N HIS A 286 25.13 29.74 -11.79
CA HIS A 286 23.90 30.52 -11.97
C HIS A 286 22.62 29.74 -11.62
N HIS A 287 22.59 28.44 -11.96
CA HIS A 287 21.46 27.55 -11.75
C HIS A 287 21.82 26.38 -10.83
N VAL A 288 22.31 26.68 -9.62
CA VAL A 288 22.92 25.73 -8.66
C VAL A 288 22.38 24.30 -8.77
N ALA A 289 23.12 23.45 -9.50
CA ALA A 289 22.80 22.04 -9.77
C ALA A 289 21.43 21.76 -10.41
N GLY A 290 21.00 22.60 -11.36
CA GLY A 290 19.74 22.49 -12.10
C GLY A 290 18.60 23.37 -11.58
N ALA A 291 18.79 24.14 -10.50
CA ALA A 291 17.73 24.98 -9.95
C ALA A 291 17.34 26.11 -10.92
N GLY A 292 16.07 26.14 -11.33
CA GLY A 292 15.56 27.08 -12.33
C GLY A 292 15.89 26.71 -13.79
N LEU A 293 16.42 25.51 -14.05
CA LEU A 293 16.49 24.94 -15.40
C LEU A 293 15.31 23.97 -15.57
N GLY A 294 14.25 24.44 -16.25
CA GLY A 294 12.97 23.74 -16.40
C GLY A 294 11.85 24.46 -15.67
N GLU A 295 10.99 23.71 -14.97
CA GLU A 295 9.91 24.29 -14.15
C GLU A 295 10.43 25.13 -12.96
N PRO A 296 9.59 26.01 -12.40
CA PRO A 296 9.86 26.69 -11.13
C PRO A 296 10.27 25.72 -10.01
N ALA A 297 11.22 26.12 -9.17
CA ALA A 297 11.78 25.24 -8.14
C ALA A 297 10.78 24.88 -7.03
N ASP A 298 9.69 25.63 -6.87
CA ASP A 298 8.55 25.35 -6.00
C ASP A 298 7.49 24.42 -6.64
N ALA A 299 7.57 24.12 -7.94
CA ALA A 299 6.62 23.24 -8.63
C ALA A 299 6.46 21.88 -7.92
N ILE A 300 5.23 21.33 -7.91
CA ILE A 300 4.90 20.06 -7.23
C ILE A 300 5.73 18.88 -7.78
N ALA A 301 6.22 18.97 -9.01
CA ALA A 301 7.15 18.01 -9.59
C ALA A 301 8.50 17.91 -8.83
N ASN A 302 8.93 18.99 -8.15
CA ASN A 302 10.12 19.02 -7.31
C ASN A 302 9.81 18.49 -5.89
N GLN A 303 10.34 17.31 -5.56
CA GLN A 303 10.17 16.65 -4.26
C GLN A 303 11.43 16.72 -3.38
N SER A 304 12.25 17.76 -3.58
CA SER A 304 13.36 18.10 -2.67
C SER A 304 12.88 18.89 -1.46
N LEU A 305 13.73 18.98 -0.43
CA LEU A 305 13.47 19.85 0.71
C LEU A 305 13.46 21.33 0.31
N HIS A 306 14.33 21.76 -0.60
CA HIS A 306 14.37 23.12 -1.14
C HIS A 306 13.03 23.51 -1.75
N GLY A 307 12.49 22.69 -2.66
CA GLY A 307 11.17 22.95 -3.27
C GLY A 307 10.02 23.02 -2.26
N ALA A 308 10.08 22.23 -1.19
CA ALA A 308 9.09 22.30 -0.11
C ALA A 308 9.22 23.54 0.78
N LEU A 309 10.43 24.08 0.98
CA LEU A 309 10.64 25.36 1.68
C LEU A 309 10.11 26.53 0.83
N LEU A 310 10.37 26.53 -0.48
CA LEU A 310 9.82 27.52 -1.40
C LEU A 310 8.28 27.48 -1.43
N ARG A 311 7.67 26.28 -1.51
CA ARG A 311 6.20 26.12 -1.39
C ARG A 311 5.61 26.58 -0.05
N ALA A 312 6.42 26.61 1.01
CA ALA A 312 6.04 27.17 2.30
C ALA A 312 6.17 28.70 2.38
N GLY A 313 6.54 29.37 1.27
CA GLY A 313 6.74 30.82 1.18
C GLY A 313 8.06 31.33 1.73
N LEU A 314 9.05 30.44 1.97
CA LEU A 314 10.39 30.82 2.39
C LEU A 314 11.26 31.11 1.17
N HIS A 315 11.90 32.28 1.13
CA HIS A 315 12.78 32.69 0.05
C HIS A 315 14.01 33.45 0.57
N GLY A 316 15.09 33.47 -0.21
CA GLY A 316 16.30 34.27 0.07
C GLY A 316 17.27 33.62 1.08
N PRO A 317 18.20 34.39 1.68
CA PRO A 317 19.33 33.81 2.41
C PRO A 317 18.96 32.88 3.58
N ALA A 318 17.82 33.14 4.25
CA ALA A 318 17.33 32.31 5.35
C ALA A 318 16.81 30.95 4.88
N GLU A 319 16.17 30.89 3.70
CA GLU A 319 15.76 29.64 3.06
C GLU A 319 17.00 28.82 2.71
N ILE A 320 17.97 29.41 2.00
CA ILE A 320 19.20 28.72 1.58
C ILE A 320 19.97 28.17 2.78
N ALA A 321 20.09 28.94 3.86
CA ALA A 321 20.75 28.51 5.09
C ALA A 321 20.00 27.34 5.77
N LEU A 322 18.66 27.41 5.86
CA LEU A 322 17.84 26.35 6.43
C LEU A 322 17.91 25.07 5.58
N PHE A 323 17.83 25.20 4.26
CA PHE A 323 18.01 24.10 3.31
C PHE A 323 19.39 23.45 3.48
N ALA A 324 20.47 24.22 3.50
CA ALA A 324 21.83 23.70 3.64
C ALA A 324 22.04 22.94 4.96
N VAL A 325 21.57 23.49 6.09
CA VAL A 325 21.65 22.83 7.41
C VAL A 325 20.84 21.54 7.43
N ALA A 326 19.62 21.55 6.91
CA ALA A 326 18.75 20.39 6.91
C ALA A 326 19.21 19.30 5.93
N ALA A 327 19.70 19.67 4.74
CA ALA A 327 20.33 18.78 3.77
C ALA A 327 21.57 18.09 4.36
N ALA A 328 22.43 18.85 5.06
CA ALA A 328 23.59 18.29 5.76
C ALA A 328 23.18 17.31 6.88
N ALA A 329 22.15 17.65 7.68
CA ALA A 329 21.62 16.78 8.74
C ALA A 329 21.03 15.48 8.18
N VAL A 330 20.24 15.55 7.11
CA VAL A 330 19.68 14.40 6.38
C VAL A 330 20.80 13.54 5.81
N GLY A 331 21.77 14.13 5.11
CA GLY A 331 22.91 13.41 4.54
C GLY A 331 23.74 12.68 5.59
N TRP A 332 24.06 13.34 6.71
CA TRP A 332 24.78 12.74 7.83
C TRP A 332 24.01 11.57 8.47
N LEU A 333 22.72 11.76 8.77
CA LEU A 333 21.89 10.74 9.41
C LEU A 333 21.68 9.53 8.48
N ALA A 334 21.41 9.79 7.20
CA ALA A 334 21.26 8.76 6.17
C ALA A 334 22.55 7.97 5.95
N LEU A 335 23.72 8.61 5.90
CA LEU A 335 25.00 7.92 5.78
C LEU A 335 25.27 7.02 7.00
N ARG A 336 25.05 7.51 8.23
CA ARG A 336 25.22 6.67 9.44
C ARG A 336 24.28 5.46 9.45
N ARG A 337 23.03 5.64 9.00
CA ARG A 337 22.04 4.56 8.87
C ARG A 337 22.42 3.59 7.74
N ALA A 338 22.77 4.07 6.56
CA ALA A 338 23.16 3.26 5.41
C ALA A 338 24.43 2.44 5.67
N VAL A 339 25.46 3.01 6.30
CA VAL A 339 26.67 2.26 6.71
C VAL A 339 26.31 1.13 7.68
N ARG A 340 25.38 1.36 8.61
CA ARG A 340 24.88 0.31 9.51
C ARG A 340 24.20 -0.82 8.73
N TYR A 341 23.24 -0.51 7.85
CA TYR A 341 22.53 -1.53 7.06
C TYR A 341 23.41 -2.22 5.99
N ALA A 342 24.43 -1.54 5.46
CA ALA A 342 25.41 -2.15 4.56
C ALA A 342 26.25 -3.20 5.30
N ARG A 343 26.77 -2.87 6.49
CA ARG A 343 27.52 -3.82 7.36
C ARG A 343 26.63 -4.95 7.89
N ASP A 344 25.34 -4.68 8.07
CA ASP A 344 24.30 -5.66 8.40
C ASP A 344 23.97 -6.63 7.26
N GLY A 345 24.60 -6.49 6.08
CA GLY A 345 24.35 -7.36 4.93
C GLY A 345 23.05 -7.04 4.18
N GLN A 346 22.64 -5.77 4.17
CA GLN A 346 21.48 -5.23 3.43
C GLN A 346 21.91 -4.12 2.44
N PRO A 347 22.75 -4.41 1.43
CA PRO A 347 23.35 -3.37 0.59
C PRO A 347 22.33 -2.61 -0.28
N LEU A 348 21.25 -3.27 -0.74
CA LEU A 348 20.19 -2.58 -1.49
C LEU A 348 19.42 -1.58 -0.61
N LEU A 349 19.18 -1.92 0.67
CA LEU A 349 18.56 -1.00 1.62
C LEU A 349 19.47 0.19 1.91
N ALA A 350 20.77 -0.02 2.06
CA ALA A 350 21.75 1.06 2.21
C ALA A 350 21.74 2.01 1.00
N ALA A 351 21.67 1.48 -0.23
CA ALA A 351 21.55 2.28 -1.44
C ALA A 351 20.22 3.05 -1.50
N ALA A 352 19.10 2.43 -1.13
CA ALA A 352 17.81 3.10 -1.08
C ALA A 352 17.77 4.24 -0.05
N ILE A 353 18.42 4.07 1.12
CA ILE A 353 18.53 5.10 2.16
C ILE A 353 19.34 6.31 1.65
N VAL A 354 20.51 6.07 1.03
CA VAL A 354 21.36 7.17 0.49
C VAL A 354 20.72 7.82 -0.72
N GLY A 355 20.13 7.06 -1.63
CA GLY A 355 19.39 7.60 -2.78
C GLY A 355 18.15 8.41 -2.37
N SER A 356 17.43 7.97 -1.33
CA SER A 356 16.33 8.76 -0.75
C SER A 356 16.85 10.07 -0.15
N ALA A 357 17.99 10.04 0.55
CA ALA A 357 18.62 11.25 1.06
C ALA A 357 19.09 12.19 -0.07
N ALA A 358 19.59 11.65 -1.18
CA ALA A 358 19.96 12.40 -2.38
C ALA A 358 18.76 13.16 -2.99
N VAL A 359 17.57 12.54 -3.01
CA VAL A 359 16.30 13.18 -3.44
C VAL A 359 15.89 14.32 -2.50
N VAL A 360 16.05 14.13 -1.18
CA VAL A 360 15.72 15.17 -0.19
C VAL A 360 16.69 16.36 -0.26
N ALA A 361 17.99 16.08 -0.40
CA ALA A 361 19.08 17.02 -0.22
C ALA A 361 19.57 17.71 -1.50
N SER A 362 19.05 17.38 -2.68
CA SER A 362 19.35 18.12 -3.91
C SER A 362 18.53 19.43 -3.99
N PRO A 363 19.01 20.48 -4.68
CA PRO A 363 18.22 21.71 -4.87
C PRO A 363 16.94 21.48 -5.69
N VAL A 364 17.00 20.58 -6.66
CA VAL A 364 15.83 20.07 -7.40
C VAL A 364 15.86 18.55 -7.42
N ALA A 365 14.68 17.94 -7.34
CA ALA A 365 14.48 16.50 -7.43
C ALA A 365 13.19 16.23 -8.22
N TRP A 366 13.28 16.34 -9.54
CA TRP A 366 12.15 16.13 -10.45
C TRP A 366 11.61 14.70 -10.41
N GLN A 367 10.34 14.51 -10.79
CA GLN A 367 9.68 13.19 -10.75
C GLN A 367 10.50 12.05 -11.36
N HIS A 368 11.16 12.28 -12.50
CA HIS A 368 11.98 11.27 -13.19
C HIS A 368 13.27 10.90 -12.42
N GLN A 369 13.71 11.70 -11.44
CA GLN A 369 14.90 11.48 -10.61
C GLN A 369 14.62 10.70 -9.29
N GLN A 370 13.34 10.56 -8.92
CA GLN A 370 12.91 10.08 -7.60
C GLN A 370 12.93 8.54 -7.43
N LEU A 371 13.40 7.80 -8.45
CA LEU A 371 13.39 6.33 -8.52
C LEU A 371 14.03 5.64 -7.29
N TRP A 372 14.99 6.30 -6.64
CA TRP A 372 15.61 5.83 -5.40
C TRP A 372 14.63 5.51 -4.27
N VAL A 373 13.55 6.28 -4.14
CA VAL A 373 12.55 6.11 -3.07
C VAL A 373 11.82 4.77 -3.24
N LEU A 374 11.57 4.34 -4.47
CA LEU A 374 10.94 3.05 -4.77
C LEU A 374 11.79 1.86 -4.32
N LEU A 375 13.13 1.97 -4.39
CA LEU A 375 14.03 0.91 -3.91
C LEU A 375 13.91 0.68 -2.40
N ALA A 376 13.40 1.66 -1.64
CA ALA A 376 13.17 1.52 -0.20
C ALA A 376 12.10 0.47 0.13
N VAL A 377 11.31 0.00 -0.86
CA VAL A 377 10.36 -1.13 -0.73
C VAL A 377 11.01 -2.40 -0.13
N VAL A 378 12.32 -2.58 -0.24
CA VAL A 378 13.06 -3.70 0.35
C VAL A 378 13.13 -3.65 1.89
N GLY A 379 12.93 -2.47 2.49
CA GLY A 379 13.03 -2.25 3.92
C GLY A 379 11.96 -3.00 4.72
N ARG A 380 12.39 -3.89 5.62
CA ARG A 380 11.47 -4.61 6.52
C ARG A 380 11.16 -3.76 7.76
N VAL A 381 9.89 -3.60 8.10
CA VAL A 381 9.41 -2.82 9.26
C VAL A 381 8.35 -3.64 10.01
N GLY A 382 8.27 -3.48 11.34
CA GLY A 382 7.23 -4.11 12.16
C GLY A 382 7.51 -5.57 12.53
N ARG A 383 7.35 -5.89 13.83
CA ARG A 383 7.66 -7.22 14.40
C ARG A 383 6.70 -8.31 13.92
N ARG A 384 5.43 -7.95 13.70
CA ARG A 384 4.35 -8.90 13.36
C ARG A 384 4.27 -9.12 11.85
N SER A 385 3.90 -10.33 11.44
CA SER A 385 3.85 -10.74 10.03
C SER A 385 2.99 -9.82 9.14
N GLY A 386 1.87 -9.32 9.66
CA GLY A 386 1.00 -8.38 8.95
C GLY A 386 1.45 -6.91 8.98
N ASP A 387 2.36 -6.52 9.87
CA ASP A 387 2.93 -5.16 9.87
C ASP A 387 4.01 -5.00 8.79
N ARG A 388 4.65 -6.10 8.36
CA ARG A 388 5.70 -6.10 7.34
C ARG A 388 5.29 -5.54 5.98
N LEU A 389 3.99 -5.49 5.69
CA LEU A 389 3.48 -4.92 4.45
C LEU A 389 3.27 -3.40 4.51
N VAL A 390 3.26 -2.78 5.69
CA VAL A 390 2.96 -1.33 5.85
C VAL A 390 3.91 -0.49 5.01
N TRP A 391 5.21 -0.66 5.21
CA TRP A 391 6.23 0.11 4.51
C TRP A 391 6.28 -0.14 2.99
N PRO A 392 6.37 -1.38 2.48
CA PRO A 392 6.41 -1.60 1.04
C PRO A 392 5.11 -1.19 0.33
N VAL A 393 3.94 -1.34 0.96
CA VAL A 393 2.67 -0.85 0.39
C VAL A 393 2.64 0.67 0.36
N PHE A 394 3.06 1.35 1.43
CA PHE A 394 3.16 2.81 1.47
C PHE A 394 4.09 3.34 0.37
N VAL A 395 5.32 2.83 0.27
CA VAL A 395 6.28 3.22 -0.78
C VAL A 395 5.73 2.93 -2.18
N ALA A 396 5.16 1.74 -2.41
CA ALA A 396 4.57 1.40 -3.70
C ALA A 396 3.43 2.36 -4.08
N MET A 397 2.53 2.69 -3.16
CA MET A 397 1.44 3.64 -3.41
C MET A 397 1.97 5.04 -3.71
N VAL A 398 2.85 5.59 -2.87
CA VAL A 398 3.45 6.93 -3.05
C VAL A 398 4.21 7.04 -4.38
N MET A 399 4.78 5.94 -4.87
CA MET A 399 5.52 5.90 -6.13
C MET A 399 4.66 5.59 -7.37
N THR A 400 3.39 5.21 -7.23
CA THR A 400 2.52 4.80 -8.36
C THR A 400 1.22 5.59 -8.48
N LEU A 401 0.76 6.24 -7.41
CA LEU A 401 -0.48 7.00 -7.34
C LEU A 401 -0.20 8.48 -7.08
N ASP A 402 -1.01 9.35 -7.68
CA ASP A 402 -0.89 10.80 -7.51
C ASP A 402 -1.28 11.24 -6.09
N GLY A 403 -0.79 12.41 -5.65
CA GLY A 403 -1.04 12.94 -4.30
C GLY A 403 -2.52 12.95 -3.90
N SER A 404 -3.40 13.34 -4.82
CA SER A 404 -4.86 13.38 -4.63
C SER A 404 -5.49 11.99 -4.41
N ALA A 405 -4.84 10.91 -4.84
CA ALA A 405 -5.25 9.55 -4.55
C ALA A 405 -4.83 9.11 -3.14
N LEU A 406 -3.73 9.66 -2.59
CA LEU A 406 -3.15 9.27 -1.29
C LEU A 406 -3.84 9.91 -0.08
N VAL A 407 -4.45 11.09 -0.24
CA VAL A 407 -5.06 11.87 0.85
C VAL A 407 -6.49 12.33 0.52
N PRO A 408 -7.36 12.60 1.52
CA PRO A 408 -8.67 13.19 1.28
C PRO A 408 -8.58 14.55 0.57
N LYS A 409 -9.56 14.88 -0.27
CA LYS A 409 -9.69 16.20 -0.92
C LYS A 409 -10.19 17.26 0.08
N VAL A 410 -9.35 17.60 1.05
CA VAL A 410 -9.57 18.68 2.04
C VAL A 410 -8.30 19.50 2.07
N ALA A 411 -8.39 20.84 2.05
CA ALA A 411 -7.23 21.73 1.91
C ALA A 411 -6.08 21.40 2.88
N VAL A 412 -6.40 21.15 4.16
CA VAL A 412 -5.44 20.76 5.21
C VAL A 412 -4.62 19.51 4.87
N PHE A 413 -5.18 18.58 4.09
CA PHE A 413 -4.49 17.37 3.67
C PHE A 413 -3.73 17.51 2.32
N GLY A 414 -4.00 18.56 1.53
CA GLY A 414 -3.37 18.77 0.22
C GLY A 414 -1.85 18.73 0.26
N VAL A 415 -1.26 19.47 1.22
CA VAL A 415 0.19 19.52 1.49
C VAL A 415 0.81 18.12 1.68
N PHE A 416 0.09 17.18 2.31
CA PHE A 416 0.57 15.81 2.52
C PHE A 416 0.53 14.96 1.24
N GLY A 417 -0.46 15.20 0.36
CA GLY A 417 -0.52 14.56 -0.95
C GLY A 417 0.55 15.09 -1.90
N GLU A 418 0.71 16.41 -1.95
CA GLU A 418 1.68 17.11 -2.80
C GLU A 418 3.13 16.81 -2.44
N ASN A 419 3.44 16.60 -1.16
CA ASN A 419 4.80 16.30 -0.68
C ASN A 419 4.99 14.81 -0.30
N ALA A 420 4.11 13.91 -0.76
CA ALA A 420 4.10 12.50 -0.35
C ALA A 420 5.43 11.78 -0.63
N VAL A 421 6.07 12.08 -1.76
CA VAL A 421 7.37 11.49 -2.13
C VAL A 421 8.48 12.00 -1.22
N LEU A 422 8.54 13.32 -0.98
CA LEU A 422 9.48 13.93 -0.03
C LEU A 422 9.33 13.31 1.37
N PHE A 423 8.10 13.13 1.86
CA PHE A 423 7.85 12.47 3.14
C PHE A 423 8.31 11.00 3.14
N ALA A 424 8.06 10.23 2.07
CA ALA A 424 8.57 8.86 1.96
C ALA A 424 10.11 8.81 1.95
N ALA A 425 10.76 9.75 1.26
CA ALA A 425 12.22 9.86 1.19
C ALA A 425 12.84 10.25 2.55
N LEU A 426 12.25 11.21 3.27
CA LEU A 426 12.62 11.58 4.64
C LEU A 426 12.42 10.43 5.63
N LEU A 427 11.28 9.73 5.55
CA LEU A 427 11.00 8.57 6.39
C LEU A 427 12.01 7.44 6.15
N ALA A 428 12.32 7.11 4.90
CA ALA A 428 13.32 6.10 4.55
C ALA A 428 14.73 6.47 5.05
N SER A 429 15.17 7.68 4.71
CA SER A 429 16.53 8.17 4.98
C SER A 429 16.79 8.36 6.47
N CYS A 430 15.83 8.91 7.23
CA CYS A 430 16.05 9.43 8.58
C CYS A 430 15.31 8.65 9.68
N ALA A 431 14.02 8.39 9.51
CA ALA A 431 13.14 8.01 10.63
C ALA A 431 12.93 6.49 10.80
N ILE A 432 12.57 5.77 9.73
CA ILE A 432 11.97 4.43 9.82
C ILE A 432 12.97 3.42 10.42
N PRO A 433 12.63 2.70 11.50
CA PRO A 433 13.51 1.71 12.11
C PRO A 433 13.41 0.39 11.33
N PHE A 434 14.17 0.28 10.23
CA PHE A 434 14.23 -0.97 9.48
C PHE A 434 14.86 -2.08 10.33
N ILE A 435 14.27 -3.27 10.25
CA ILE A 435 14.70 -4.46 10.98
C ILE A 435 16.08 -4.88 10.47
N ARG A 436 16.97 -5.22 11.40
CA ARG A 436 18.31 -5.73 11.13
C ARG A 436 18.31 -7.25 10.97
N ARG A 437 19.27 -7.79 10.22
CA ARG A 437 19.39 -9.25 9.97
C ARG A 437 19.80 -10.04 11.21
N ASP A 438 20.39 -9.40 12.21
CA ASP A 438 20.71 -10.01 13.51
C ASP A 438 19.51 -10.08 14.47
N ALA A 439 18.39 -9.41 14.16
CA ALA A 439 17.19 -9.46 14.99
C ALA A 439 16.47 -10.82 14.82
N THR A 440 16.10 -11.47 15.92
CA THR A 440 15.33 -12.74 15.91
C THR A 440 14.04 -12.65 15.08
N VAL A 441 13.40 -11.48 15.10
CA VAL A 441 12.20 -11.18 14.30
C VAL A 441 12.48 -10.94 12.80
N TRP A 442 13.70 -11.14 12.28
CA TRP A 442 14.03 -11.03 10.86
C TRP A 442 13.52 -12.23 10.05
N ASP A 443 13.81 -13.45 10.50
CA ASP A 443 13.39 -14.69 9.84
C ASP A 443 12.04 -15.18 10.34
N ALA A 444 11.80 -15.11 11.65
CA ALA A 444 10.55 -15.52 12.29
C ALA A 444 9.75 -14.29 12.80
N PRO A 445 8.92 -13.64 11.97
CA PRO A 445 8.02 -12.59 12.45
C PRO A 445 6.98 -13.16 13.41
N GLU A 446 6.57 -12.33 14.38
CA GLU A 446 5.47 -12.68 15.29
C GLU A 446 4.18 -12.90 14.48
N PRO A 447 3.51 -14.06 14.60
CA PRO A 447 2.34 -14.35 13.78
C PRO A 447 1.17 -13.44 14.15
N MET A 448 0.60 -12.74 13.16
CA MET A 448 -0.66 -12.02 13.36
C MET A 448 -1.81 -13.03 13.53
N GLY A 449 -2.18 -13.32 14.77
CA GLY A 449 -3.28 -14.22 15.11
C GLY A 449 -4.66 -13.70 14.69
N ALA A 450 -5.65 -14.60 14.66
CA ALA A 450 -7.03 -14.25 14.28
C ALA A 450 -7.65 -13.14 15.15
N LEU A 451 -7.23 -13.04 16.42
CA LEU A 451 -7.66 -12.02 17.38
C LEU A 451 -6.85 -10.72 17.32
N SER A 452 -5.68 -10.71 16.67
CA SER A 452 -4.78 -9.54 16.61
C SER A 452 -5.34 -8.46 15.69
N ARG A 453 -5.26 -7.19 16.08
CA ARG A 453 -5.69 -6.05 15.24
C ARG A 453 -4.88 -6.02 13.93
N PRO A 454 -5.53 -5.83 12.76
CA PRO A 454 -4.85 -5.41 11.53
C PRO A 454 -4.03 -4.15 11.78
N ASN A 455 -3.02 -3.87 10.95
CA ASN A 455 -2.30 -2.61 11.06
C ASN A 455 -3.20 -1.45 10.62
N LEU A 456 -3.37 -0.43 11.47
CA LEU A 456 -4.25 0.71 11.17
C LEU A 456 -3.84 1.42 9.88
N MET A 457 -2.53 1.61 9.64
CA MET A 457 -2.05 2.28 8.44
C MET A 457 -2.43 1.51 7.17
N LEU A 458 -2.32 0.18 7.18
CA LEU A 458 -2.75 -0.64 6.04
C LEU A 458 -4.26 -0.58 5.82
N GLU A 459 -5.08 -0.53 6.87
CA GLU A 459 -6.53 -0.39 6.72
C GLU A 459 -6.92 1.02 6.23
N LEU A 460 -6.24 2.08 6.67
CA LEU A 460 -6.44 3.45 6.18
C LEU A 460 -6.01 3.60 4.71
N LEU A 461 -4.83 3.11 4.34
CA LEU A 461 -4.35 3.09 2.96
C LEU A 461 -5.30 2.28 2.06
N LEU A 462 -5.80 1.14 2.54
CA LEU A 462 -6.77 0.33 1.83
C LEU A 462 -8.10 1.07 1.63
N ILE A 463 -8.65 1.70 2.67
CA ILE A 463 -9.87 2.55 2.56
C ILE A 463 -9.64 3.67 1.54
N ARG A 464 -8.48 4.33 1.58
CA ARG A 464 -8.15 5.42 0.67
C ARG A 464 -8.09 4.96 -0.79
N VAL A 465 -7.38 3.87 -1.09
CA VAL A 465 -7.32 3.29 -2.45
C VAL A 465 -8.70 2.84 -2.93
N TRP A 466 -9.50 2.23 -2.05
CA TRP A 466 -10.89 1.86 -2.40
C TRP A 466 -11.76 3.08 -2.69
N TYR A 467 -11.64 4.16 -1.91
CA TYR A 467 -12.37 5.40 -2.16
C TYR A 467 -11.92 6.08 -3.47
N TRP A 468 -10.61 6.10 -3.76
CA TRP A 468 -10.10 6.60 -5.02
C TRP A 468 -10.61 5.76 -6.21
N ALA A 469 -10.53 4.43 -6.13
CA ALA A 469 -11.04 3.54 -7.16
C ALA A 469 -12.57 3.68 -7.36
N TYR A 470 -13.32 3.79 -6.26
CA TYR A 470 -14.76 4.08 -6.29
C TYR A 470 -15.06 5.40 -7.01
N SER A 471 -14.34 6.47 -6.67
CA SER A 471 -14.49 7.79 -7.29
C SER A 471 -14.10 7.76 -8.78
N TRP A 472 -13.02 7.04 -9.12
CA TRP A 472 -12.54 6.90 -10.49
C TRP A 472 -13.54 6.13 -11.36
N VAL A 473 -14.06 4.99 -10.89
CA VAL A 473 -15.10 4.23 -11.60
C VAL A 473 -16.36 5.07 -11.76
N ARG A 474 -16.77 5.82 -10.72
CA ARG A 474 -17.91 6.74 -10.80
C ARG A 474 -17.72 7.81 -11.88
N GLY A 475 -16.52 8.40 -11.97
CA GLY A 475 -16.21 9.45 -12.95
C GLY A 475 -15.94 8.97 -14.39
N HIS A 476 -15.80 7.65 -14.63
CA HIS A 476 -15.53 7.07 -15.96
C HIS A 476 -16.60 6.05 -16.40
N ALA A 477 -17.70 5.94 -15.66
CA ALA A 477 -18.86 5.14 -16.08
C ALA A 477 -19.67 5.89 -17.15
N PRO A 478 -20.40 5.18 -18.02
CA PRO A 478 -21.25 5.80 -19.02
C PRO A 478 -22.22 6.82 -18.40
N ASP A 479 -22.21 8.03 -18.93
CA ASP A 479 -22.99 9.18 -18.50
C ASP A 479 -24.02 9.62 -19.57
N SER A 480 -24.23 8.77 -20.59
CA SER A 480 -25.24 8.96 -21.63
C SER A 480 -26.63 9.08 -21.00
N ARG A 481 -27.13 10.31 -20.97
CA ARG A 481 -28.44 10.68 -20.43
C ARG A 481 -29.57 9.81 -20.99
N SER A 482 -29.62 9.62 -22.31
CA SER A 482 -30.69 8.86 -22.97
C SER A 482 -30.66 7.36 -22.63
N LEU A 483 -29.47 6.78 -22.39
CA LEU A 483 -29.34 5.41 -21.90
C LEU A 483 -29.87 5.29 -20.45
N ALA A 484 -29.48 6.25 -19.59
CA ALA A 484 -29.87 6.26 -18.19
C ALA A 484 -31.38 6.52 -17.99
N GLU A 485 -31.97 7.44 -18.75
CA GLU A 485 -33.42 7.69 -18.79
C GLU A 485 -34.18 6.49 -19.37
N GLY A 486 -33.64 5.82 -20.40
CA GLY A 486 -34.21 4.58 -20.94
C GLY A 486 -34.28 3.45 -19.90
N HIS A 487 -33.23 3.29 -19.09
CA HIS A 487 -33.26 2.38 -17.93
C HIS A 487 -34.24 2.86 -16.84
N GLY A 488 -34.39 4.17 -16.64
CA GLY A 488 -35.41 4.75 -15.75
C GLY A 488 -36.83 4.33 -16.13
N HIS A 489 -37.15 4.41 -17.43
CA HIS A 489 -38.44 3.93 -17.94
C HIS A 489 -38.62 2.41 -17.77
N GLN A 490 -37.60 1.59 -17.99
CA GLN A 490 -37.68 0.13 -17.75
C GLN A 490 -38.00 -0.21 -16.28
N ILE A 491 -37.43 0.52 -15.32
CA ILE A 491 -37.72 0.34 -13.89
C ILE A 491 -39.17 0.73 -13.58
N LEU A 492 -39.64 1.87 -14.09
CA LEU A 492 -41.02 2.33 -13.91
C LEU A 492 -42.06 1.43 -14.59
N GLU A 493 -41.75 0.86 -15.76
CA GLU A 493 -42.57 -0.16 -16.42
C GLU A 493 -42.67 -1.42 -15.56
N ALA A 494 -41.57 -1.87 -14.97
CA ALA A 494 -41.57 -3.01 -14.05
C ALA A 494 -42.32 -2.72 -12.73
N GLU A 495 -42.16 -1.53 -12.15
CA GLU A 495 -42.88 -1.11 -10.93
C GLU A 495 -44.38 -0.96 -11.20
N SER A 496 -44.78 -0.36 -12.32
CA SER A 496 -46.20 -0.24 -12.71
C SER A 496 -46.86 -1.59 -13.02
N PHE A 497 -46.13 -2.53 -13.63
CA PHE A 497 -46.56 -3.92 -13.80
C PHE A 497 -46.77 -4.65 -12.47
N LEU A 498 -45.97 -4.32 -11.44
CA LEU A 498 -46.13 -4.81 -10.07
C LEU A 498 -47.12 -3.99 -9.23
N HIS A 499 -47.74 -2.96 -9.81
CA HIS A 499 -48.63 -1.99 -9.14
C HIS A 499 -47.97 -1.28 -7.93
N LEU A 500 -46.69 -0.93 -8.08
CA LEU A 500 -45.90 -0.16 -7.11
C LEU A 500 -45.82 1.30 -7.57
N ASP A 501 -46.18 2.23 -6.68
CA ASP A 501 -46.02 3.69 -6.82
C ASP A 501 -45.77 4.33 -5.44
N VAL A 502 -44.76 3.82 -4.74
CA VAL A 502 -44.47 4.22 -3.35
C VAL A 502 -43.61 5.48 -3.33
N GLU A 503 -42.70 5.58 -4.29
CA GLU A 503 -41.76 6.65 -4.54
C GLU A 503 -42.47 7.99 -4.71
N HIS A 504 -43.46 8.05 -5.61
CA HIS A 504 -44.18 9.28 -5.90
C HIS A 504 -44.98 9.76 -4.68
N GLY A 505 -45.69 8.84 -4.01
CA GLY A 505 -46.42 9.13 -2.77
C GLY A 505 -45.52 9.68 -1.67
N LEU A 506 -44.34 9.07 -1.45
CA LEU A 506 -43.38 9.51 -0.44
C LEU A 506 -42.73 10.85 -0.77
N ASN A 507 -42.32 11.07 -2.02
CA ASN A 507 -41.76 12.35 -2.44
C ASN A 507 -42.78 13.49 -2.29
N ARG A 508 -44.03 13.28 -2.72
CA ARG A 508 -45.10 14.28 -2.57
C ARG A 508 -45.45 14.55 -1.09
N LEU A 509 -45.35 13.56 -0.20
CA LEU A 509 -45.50 13.74 1.24
C LEU A 509 -44.39 14.62 1.84
N ALA A 510 -43.13 14.35 1.52
CA ALA A 510 -41.99 15.15 1.98
C ALA A 510 -42.03 16.58 1.41
N VAL A 511 -42.31 16.73 0.11
CA VAL A 511 -42.45 18.05 -0.54
C VAL A 511 -43.54 18.91 0.11
N ARG A 512 -44.65 18.32 0.56
CA ARG A 512 -45.73 19.03 1.26
C ARG A 512 -45.42 19.37 2.73
N THR A 513 -44.39 18.76 3.32
CA THR A 513 -44.17 18.76 4.77
C THR A 513 -42.76 19.26 5.09
N GLN A 514 -42.61 20.58 5.28
CA GLN A 514 -41.31 21.26 5.40
C GLN A 514 -40.34 20.57 6.39
N TRP A 515 -40.74 20.34 7.64
CA TRP A 515 -39.88 19.71 8.65
C TRP A 515 -39.43 18.29 8.27
N LEU A 516 -40.26 17.55 7.53
CA LEU A 516 -39.96 16.19 7.06
C LEU A 516 -38.97 16.24 5.90
N ARG A 517 -39.11 17.23 5.01
CA ARG A 517 -38.16 17.52 3.95
C ARG A 517 -36.77 17.80 4.54
N ASP A 518 -36.69 18.79 5.43
CA ASP A 518 -35.43 19.23 6.05
C ASP A 518 -34.75 18.08 6.82
N ALA A 519 -35.54 17.23 7.49
CA ALA A 519 -35.05 16.03 8.16
C ALA A 519 -34.55 14.95 7.19
N CYS A 520 -35.25 14.72 6.07
CA CYS A 520 -34.82 13.80 5.02
C CYS A 520 -33.52 14.27 4.36
N ASP A 521 -33.39 15.56 4.03
CA ASP A 521 -32.22 16.10 3.34
C ASP A 521 -30.98 16.12 4.26
N PHE A 522 -31.16 16.45 5.55
CA PHE A 522 -30.11 16.30 6.57
C PHE A 522 -29.70 14.84 6.79
N TYR A 523 -30.67 13.91 6.82
CA TYR A 523 -30.38 12.48 6.95
C TYR A 523 -29.61 11.97 5.74
N TYR A 524 -30.08 12.32 4.53
CA TYR A 524 -29.52 11.93 3.24
C TYR A 524 -28.05 12.36 3.14
N SER A 525 -27.74 13.62 3.46
CA SER A 525 -26.36 14.14 3.43
C SER A 525 -25.42 13.52 4.49
N THR A 526 -25.93 13.09 5.64
CA THR A 526 -25.10 12.77 6.82
C THR A 526 -24.96 11.27 7.15
N PHE A 527 -26.08 10.57 7.36
CA PHE A 527 -26.05 9.33 8.14
C PHE A 527 -25.42 8.16 7.39
N HIS A 528 -25.63 8.09 6.08
CA HIS A 528 -25.17 6.96 5.26
C HIS A 528 -23.65 6.85 5.16
N PHE A 529 -22.89 7.93 5.36
CA PHE A 529 -21.43 7.89 5.54
C PHE A 529 -21.04 7.72 7.02
N LEU A 530 -21.66 8.48 7.92
CA LEU A 530 -21.27 8.54 9.33
C LEU A 530 -21.41 7.18 10.03
N VAL A 531 -22.55 6.50 9.87
CA VAL A 531 -22.85 5.27 10.61
C VAL A 531 -21.95 4.09 10.20
N PRO A 532 -21.71 3.79 8.90
CA PRO A 532 -20.77 2.73 8.53
C PRO A 532 -19.34 2.98 9.01
N ILE A 533 -18.85 4.24 8.94
CA ILE A 533 -17.51 4.60 9.42
C ILE A 533 -17.41 4.44 10.94
N ALA A 534 -18.39 4.95 11.70
CA ALA A 534 -18.44 4.81 13.15
C ALA A 534 -18.51 3.32 13.58
N LEU A 535 -19.29 2.50 12.87
CA LEU A 535 -19.42 1.08 13.15
C LEU A 535 -18.13 0.31 12.82
N LEU A 536 -17.45 0.63 11.72
CA LEU A 536 -16.12 0.09 11.40
C LEU A 536 -15.07 0.47 12.45
N ALA A 537 -15.04 1.74 12.89
CA ALA A 537 -14.13 2.22 13.91
C ALA A 537 -14.37 1.52 15.27
N TRP A 538 -15.63 1.40 15.69
CA TRP A 538 -16.00 0.65 16.88
C TRP A 538 -15.67 -0.84 16.77
N LEU A 539 -15.89 -1.48 15.61
CA LEU A 539 -15.50 -2.85 15.36
C LEU A 539 -13.98 -3.04 15.47
N TYR A 540 -13.19 -2.13 14.89
CA TYR A 540 -11.73 -2.15 14.95
C TYR A 540 -11.21 -1.99 16.40
N ALA A 541 -11.81 -1.06 17.15
CA ALA A 541 -11.45 -0.81 18.54
C ALA A 541 -11.87 -1.95 19.50
N ARG A 542 -13.11 -2.44 19.40
CA ARG A 542 -13.74 -3.29 20.42
C ARG A 542 -14.03 -4.75 20.00
N ARG A 543 -14.06 -5.06 18.69
CA ARG A 543 -14.55 -6.35 18.14
C ARG A 543 -13.68 -6.88 16.98
N VAL A 544 -12.36 -6.81 17.15
CA VAL A 544 -11.32 -7.19 16.19
C VAL A 544 -11.61 -8.46 15.35
N PRO A 545 -12.06 -9.60 15.92
CA PRO A 545 -12.25 -10.82 15.14
C PRO A 545 -13.35 -10.69 14.07
N ARG A 546 -14.34 -9.82 14.30
CA ARG A 546 -15.46 -9.59 13.38
C ARG A 546 -15.23 -8.41 12.43
N TYR A 547 -14.37 -7.45 12.81
CA TYR A 547 -13.98 -6.33 11.94
C TYR A 547 -13.54 -6.78 10.54
N ARG A 548 -12.62 -7.76 10.44
CA ARG A 548 -12.11 -8.26 9.14
C ARG A 548 -13.22 -8.80 8.23
N GLY A 549 -14.15 -9.58 8.81
CA GLY A 549 -15.28 -10.17 8.07
C GLY A 549 -16.27 -9.11 7.61
N ALA A 550 -16.69 -8.23 8.52
CA ALA A 550 -17.62 -7.14 8.24
C ALA A 550 -17.06 -6.17 7.19
N ARG A 551 -15.79 -5.73 7.33
CA ARG A 551 -15.11 -4.89 6.33
C ARG A 551 -15.01 -5.56 4.96
N THR A 552 -14.69 -6.85 4.91
CA THR A 552 -14.62 -7.58 3.63
C THR A 552 -15.99 -7.66 2.98
N ALA A 553 -17.07 -7.89 3.76
CA ALA A 553 -18.43 -7.91 3.23
C ALA A 553 -18.86 -6.55 2.66
N LEU A 554 -18.54 -5.44 3.35
CA LEU A 554 -18.81 -4.09 2.85
C LEU A 554 -18.05 -3.79 1.56
N GLY A 555 -16.77 -4.18 1.49
CA GLY A 555 -15.96 -4.02 0.27
C GLY A 555 -16.50 -4.84 -0.90
N CYS A 556 -16.90 -6.10 -0.67
CA CYS A 556 -17.53 -6.93 -1.71
C CYS A 556 -18.88 -6.37 -2.16
N ALA A 557 -19.74 -5.91 -1.24
CA ALA A 557 -21.02 -5.30 -1.59
C ALA A 557 -20.84 -4.00 -2.40
N THR A 558 -19.87 -3.16 -2.02
CA THR A 558 -19.57 -1.90 -2.72
C THR A 558 -18.96 -2.16 -4.11
N LEU A 559 -18.10 -3.18 -4.25
CA LEU A 559 -17.59 -3.61 -5.56
C LEU A 559 -18.71 -4.12 -6.47
N LEU A 560 -19.63 -4.94 -5.95
CA LEU A 560 -20.80 -5.40 -6.71
C LEU A 560 -21.70 -4.24 -7.11
N GLY A 561 -21.87 -3.24 -6.23
CA GLY A 561 -22.59 -2.01 -6.56
C GLY A 561 -21.93 -1.21 -7.67
N LEU A 562 -20.62 -1.02 -7.64
CA LEU A 562 -19.86 -0.37 -8.72
C LEU A 562 -19.99 -1.11 -10.07
N VAL A 563 -19.98 -2.44 -10.05
CA VAL A 563 -20.17 -3.26 -11.26
C VAL A 563 -21.61 -3.14 -11.78
N GLY A 564 -22.62 -3.20 -10.90
CA GLY A 564 -24.02 -3.01 -11.27
C GLY A 564 -24.26 -1.63 -11.91
N PHE A 565 -23.77 -0.58 -11.26
CA PHE A 565 -23.82 0.79 -11.76
C PHE A 565 -23.15 0.96 -13.13
N TRP A 566 -21.96 0.40 -13.34
CA TRP A 566 -21.24 0.53 -14.61
C TRP A 566 -21.92 -0.23 -15.76
N LEU A 567 -22.62 -1.33 -15.46
CA LEU A 567 -23.38 -2.13 -16.43
C LEU A 567 -24.81 -1.61 -16.67
N TYR A 568 -25.39 -0.92 -15.71
CA TYR A 568 -26.77 -0.43 -15.73
C TYR A 568 -26.85 0.99 -15.12
N PRO A 569 -26.31 2.01 -15.82
CA PRO A 569 -26.46 3.40 -15.39
C PRO A 569 -27.95 3.76 -15.40
N LEU A 570 -28.47 4.30 -14.29
CA LEU A 570 -29.90 4.50 -14.07
C LEU A 570 -30.17 5.95 -13.68
N ALA A 571 -31.03 6.63 -14.45
CA ALA A 571 -31.51 7.95 -14.12
C ALA A 571 -32.47 7.88 -12.91
N PRO A 572 -32.15 8.54 -11.79
CA PRO A 572 -33.00 8.56 -10.59
C PRO A 572 -34.30 9.34 -10.83
N PRO A 573 -35.36 9.13 -10.02
CA PRO A 573 -36.69 9.71 -10.26
C PRO A 573 -36.68 11.24 -10.47
N ARG A 574 -35.85 11.97 -9.71
CA ARG A 574 -35.68 13.43 -9.80
C ARG A 574 -35.06 13.95 -11.11
N LEU A 575 -34.43 13.08 -11.91
CA LEU A 575 -33.86 13.42 -13.22
C LEU A 575 -34.75 12.98 -14.39
N MET A 576 -35.85 12.27 -14.12
CA MET A 576 -36.77 11.80 -15.16
C MET A 576 -37.73 12.91 -15.60
N PRO A 577 -37.72 13.32 -16.89
CA PRO A 577 -38.56 14.40 -17.37
C PRO A 577 -40.05 14.03 -17.35
N GLY A 578 -40.91 14.98 -16.98
CA GLY A 578 -42.37 14.86 -17.08
C GLY A 578 -43.06 14.03 -15.98
N LEU A 579 -42.33 13.41 -15.05
CA LEU A 579 -42.91 12.52 -14.04
C LEU A 579 -43.34 13.19 -12.72
N GLY A 580 -43.12 14.50 -12.57
CA GLY A 580 -43.60 15.27 -11.41
C GLY A 580 -42.88 15.02 -10.07
N TYR A 581 -41.75 14.32 -10.08
CA TYR A 581 -40.84 14.22 -8.94
C TYR A 581 -40.12 15.56 -8.67
N VAL A 582 -39.77 15.81 -7.41
CA VAL A 582 -39.03 17.01 -6.98
C VAL A 582 -37.77 16.59 -6.24
N ASP A 583 -36.60 17.09 -6.65
CA ASP A 583 -35.37 17.00 -5.85
C ASP A 583 -35.51 17.90 -4.62
N THR A 584 -35.54 17.31 -3.43
CA THR A 584 -35.55 18.07 -2.17
C THR A 584 -34.13 18.35 -1.68
N ALA A 585 -33.22 17.41 -1.92
CA ALA A 585 -31.90 17.36 -1.30
C ALA A 585 -30.87 18.30 -1.96
N HIS A 586 -31.06 18.63 -3.24
CA HIS A 586 -30.18 19.55 -3.98
C HIS A 586 -30.88 20.84 -4.45
N GLY A 587 -32.16 21.03 -4.06
CA GLY A 587 -32.94 22.22 -4.41
C GLY A 587 -33.52 22.23 -5.85
N PRO A 588 -34.15 23.34 -6.26
CA PRO A 588 -34.59 23.53 -7.64
C PRO A 588 -33.41 23.45 -8.61
N GLN A 589 -33.61 22.88 -9.80
CA GLN A 589 -32.53 22.81 -10.79
C GLN A 589 -32.19 24.19 -11.34
N ASP A 590 -31.15 24.81 -10.80
CA ASP A 590 -30.50 25.97 -11.39
C ASP A 590 -29.22 25.56 -12.11
N LEU A 591 -29.32 25.42 -13.43
CA LEU A 591 -28.19 25.11 -14.31
C LEU A 591 -27.23 26.31 -14.50
N SER A 592 -27.51 27.45 -13.87
CA SER A 592 -26.67 28.66 -13.88
C SER A 592 -25.93 28.94 -12.56
N ASP A 593 -26.17 28.15 -11.51
CA ASP A 593 -25.46 28.25 -10.22
C ASP A 593 -24.06 27.59 -10.30
N PRO A 594 -22.96 28.35 -10.07
CA PRO A 594 -21.60 27.80 -10.11
C PRO A 594 -21.30 26.79 -8.98
N ASP A 595 -21.96 26.89 -7.82
CA ASP A 595 -21.76 25.96 -6.70
C ASP A 595 -22.54 24.64 -6.92
N PHE A 596 -23.68 24.69 -7.61
CA PHE A 596 -24.38 23.49 -8.07
C PHE A 596 -23.47 22.62 -8.96
N GLY A 597 -22.65 23.24 -9.81
CA GLY A 597 -21.62 22.57 -10.62
C GLY A 597 -20.42 22.04 -9.84
N ALA A 598 -19.99 22.71 -8.77
CA ALA A 598 -18.75 22.39 -8.05
C ALA A 598 -18.82 21.06 -7.27
N LEU A 599 -19.99 20.71 -6.71
CA LEU A 599 -20.21 19.43 -6.03
C LEU A 599 -20.65 18.31 -6.99
N THR A 600 -21.38 18.64 -8.06
CA THR A 600 -21.91 17.64 -9.01
C THR A 600 -20.91 17.18 -10.05
N SER A 601 -19.97 18.03 -10.49
CA SER A 601 -18.90 17.68 -11.44
C SER A 601 -17.94 16.57 -10.95
N LEU A 602 -18.00 16.22 -9.67
CA LEU A 602 -17.23 15.13 -9.06
C LEU A 602 -18.03 13.81 -8.91
N SER A 603 -19.28 13.75 -9.37
CA SER A 603 -20.14 12.57 -9.26
C SER A 603 -21.12 12.39 -10.42
N ASN A 604 -20.96 11.33 -11.21
CA ASN A 604 -21.98 10.89 -12.17
C ASN A 604 -23.33 10.71 -11.44
N GLN A 605 -24.35 11.45 -11.87
CA GLN A 605 -25.67 11.52 -11.24
C GLN A 605 -26.57 10.33 -11.61
N TYR A 606 -26.26 9.61 -12.69
CA TYR A 606 -27.00 8.45 -13.20
C TYR A 606 -26.64 7.15 -12.47
N ALA A 607 -26.42 7.23 -11.16
CA ALA A 607 -25.83 6.18 -10.32
C ALA A 607 -26.82 5.53 -9.34
N ALA A 608 -28.09 5.42 -9.71
CA ALA A 608 -29.15 4.97 -8.81
C ALA A 608 -29.11 3.45 -8.51
N MET A 609 -28.86 2.60 -9.52
CA MET A 609 -28.87 1.14 -9.37
C MET A 609 -27.47 0.53 -9.23
N PRO A 610 -27.22 -0.33 -8.21
CA PRO A 610 -28.03 -0.59 -7.02
C PRO A 610 -27.80 0.44 -5.90
N SER A 611 -28.82 0.66 -5.06
CA SER A 611 -28.74 1.64 -3.97
C SER A 611 -27.70 1.28 -2.91
N LEU A 612 -26.54 1.92 -2.97
CA LEU A 612 -25.51 1.79 -1.93
C LEU A 612 -25.94 2.43 -0.61
N HIS A 613 -26.86 3.39 -0.61
CA HIS A 613 -27.47 3.94 0.61
C HIS A 613 -28.20 2.85 1.41
N VAL A 614 -29.13 2.14 0.76
CA VAL A 614 -29.84 1.01 1.35
C VAL A 614 -28.90 -0.16 1.62
N GLY A 615 -27.91 -0.39 0.75
CA GLY A 615 -26.89 -1.42 0.95
C GLY A 615 -26.04 -1.21 2.21
N TRP A 616 -25.43 -0.03 2.39
CA TRP A 616 -24.57 0.24 3.55
C TRP A 616 -25.35 0.31 4.86
N SER A 617 -26.60 0.79 4.82
CA SER A 617 -27.48 0.79 6.00
C SER A 617 -27.94 -0.63 6.39
N LEU A 618 -28.26 -1.49 5.42
CA LEU A 618 -28.53 -2.92 5.68
C LEU A 618 -27.29 -3.65 6.20
N TRP A 619 -26.11 -3.36 5.66
CA TRP A 619 -24.85 -3.91 6.20
C TRP A 619 -24.66 -3.53 7.68
N CYS A 620 -24.98 -2.28 8.06
CA CYS A 620 -24.96 -1.87 9.46
C CYS A 620 -25.97 -2.66 10.30
N ALA A 621 -27.20 -2.85 9.81
CA ALA A 621 -28.24 -3.64 10.46
C ALA A 621 -27.78 -5.08 10.74
N VAL A 622 -27.25 -5.77 9.72
CA VAL A 622 -26.73 -7.14 9.82
C VAL A 622 -25.59 -7.22 10.83
N VAL A 623 -24.64 -6.27 10.79
CA VAL A 623 -23.55 -6.20 11.76
C VAL A 623 -24.09 -6.02 13.19
N VAL A 624 -25.01 -5.09 13.43
CA VAL A 624 -25.62 -4.89 14.76
C VAL A 624 -26.31 -6.17 15.25
N PHE A 625 -27.08 -6.84 14.38
CA PHE A 625 -27.77 -8.10 14.69
C PHE A 625 -26.81 -9.24 15.08
N MET A 626 -25.64 -9.30 14.43
CA MET A 626 -24.54 -10.22 14.75
C MET A 626 -23.78 -9.84 16.04
N MET A 627 -23.83 -8.59 16.49
CA MET A 627 -23.10 -8.12 17.67
C MET A 627 -23.89 -8.22 18.97
N THR A 628 -25.22 -8.10 18.92
CA THR A 628 -26.07 -8.00 20.12
C THR A 628 -27.26 -8.97 20.11
N ARG A 629 -27.70 -9.36 21.30
CA ARG A 629 -28.98 -10.04 21.55
C ARG A 629 -30.08 -9.10 22.07
N ASN A 630 -29.74 -7.86 22.43
CA ASN A 630 -30.73 -6.89 22.91
C ASN A 630 -31.71 -6.53 21.78
N VAL A 631 -33.01 -6.76 22.03
CA VAL A 631 -34.09 -6.54 21.06
C VAL A 631 -34.21 -5.08 20.64
N TRP A 632 -33.98 -4.12 21.53
CA TRP A 632 -34.05 -2.69 21.22
C TRP A 632 -32.95 -2.25 20.25
N LEU A 633 -31.71 -2.73 20.46
CA LEU A 633 -30.60 -2.47 19.54
C LEU A 633 -30.80 -3.17 18.19
N ARG A 634 -31.49 -4.32 18.15
CA ARG A 634 -31.89 -4.98 16.91
C ARG A 634 -33.00 -4.22 16.18
N ALA A 635 -34.01 -3.74 16.90
CA ALA A 635 -35.07 -2.90 16.35
C ALA A 635 -34.49 -1.60 15.76
N LEU A 636 -33.61 -0.91 16.49
CA LEU A 636 -32.88 0.26 15.96
C LEU A 636 -32.01 -0.09 14.74
N GLY A 637 -31.37 -1.26 14.77
CA GLY A 637 -30.60 -1.78 13.64
C GLY A 637 -31.46 -2.02 12.39
N VAL A 638 -32.70 -2.50 12.53
CA VAL A 638 -33.66 -2.69 11.43
C VAL A 638 -34.32 -1.38 11.00
N LEU A 639 -34.56 -0.45 11.93
CA LEU A 639 -35.10 0.87 11.64
C LEU A 639 -34.16 1.67 10.72
N TYR A 640 -32.83 1.53 10.88
CA TYR A 640 -31.85 2.27 10.09
C TYR A 640 -31.97 2.08 8.55
N PRO A 641 -31.95 0.85 7.98
CA PRO A 641 -32.18 0.66 6.55
C PRO A 641 -33.60 1.03 6.12
N LEU A 642 -34.62 0.85 6.96
CA LEU A 642 -36.00 1.28 6.64
C LEU A 642 -36.13 2.80 6.51
N MET A 643 -35.53 3.55 7.44
CA MET A 643 -35.45 5.02 7.36
C MET A 643 -34.59 5.45 6.18
N THR A 644 -33.50 4.76 5.89
CA THR A 644 -32.66 5.08 4.72
C THR A 644 -33.42 4.87 3.42
N MET A 645 -34.16 3.77 3.28
CA MET A 645 -35.02 3.47 2.13
C MET A 645 -36.13 4.53 1.98
N PHE A 646 -36.81 4.89 3.07
CA PHE A 646 -37.80 5.97 3.08
C PHE A 646 -37.19 7.30 2.63
N VAL A 647 -36.05 7.70 3.18
CA VAL A 647 -35.40 8.98 2.86
C VAL A 647 -34.99 9.03 1.39
N VAL A 648 -34.36 7.99 0.84
CA VAL A 648 -33.90 8.07 -0.56
C VAL A 648 -35.03 8.10 -1.60
N MET A 649 -36.19 7.51 -1.29
CA MET A 649 -37.40 7.64 -2.11
C MET A 649 -38.09 8.99 -1.90
N ALA A 650 -38.19 9.45 -0.64
CA ALA A 650 -38.77 10.75 -0.29
C ALA A 650 -38.00 11.93 -0.91
N THR A 651 -36.67 11.83 -1.06
CA THR A 651 -35.86 12.83 -1.77
C THR A 651 -35.78 12.60 -3.29
N ALA A 652 -36.55 11.66 -3.85
CA ALA A 652 -36.55 11.27 -5.27
C ALA A 652 -35.16 10.87 -5.82
N ASN A 653 -34.27 10.37 -4.95
CA ASN A 653 -32.91 9.97 -5.31
C ASN A 653 -32.79 8.51 -5.77
N HIS A 654 -33.76 7.64 -5.44
CA HIS A 654 -33.74 6.20 -5.68
C HIS A 654 -35.15 5.61 -5.87
N TYR A 655 -35.25 4.49 -6.59
CA TYR A 655 -36.46 3.65 -6.76
C TYR A 655 -36.49 2.48 -5.75
N LEU A 656 -37.66 1.88 -5.52
CA LEU A 656 -37.79 0.69 -4.69
C LEU A 656 -37.07 -0.52 -5.30
N LEU A 657 -37.12 -0.72 -6.63
CA LEU A 657 -36.36 -1.80 -7.27
C LEU A 657 -34.84 -1.62 -7.16
N ASP A 658 -34.33 -0.38 -7.12
CA ASP A 658 -32.90 -0.14 -6.94
C ASP A 658 -32.45 -0.36 -5.47
N ALA A 659 -33.36 -0.13 -4.51
CA ALA A 659 -33.19 -0.51 -3.11
C ALA A 659 -33.09 -2.04 -2.96
N VAL A 660 -33.92 -2.80 -3.68
CA VAL A 660 -33.81 -4.28 -3.76
C VAL A 660 -32.46 -4.70 -4.34
N GLY A 661 -31.98 -4.03 -5.39
CA GLY A 661 -30.62 -4.21 -5.90
C GLY A 661 -29.55 -4.01 -4.82
N GLY A 662 -29.70 -2.99 -3.98
CA GLY A 662 -28.85 -2.72 -2.81
C GLY A 662 -28.85 -3.87 -1.79
N VAL A 663 -30.02 -4.43 -1.49
CA VAL A 663 -30.18 -5.61 -0.62
C VAL A 663 -29.42 -6.82 -1.19
N LEU A 664 -29.61 -7.11 -2.48
CA LEU A 664 -28.95 -8.24 -3.16
C LEU A 664 -27.42 -8.09 -3.17
N ALA A 665 -26.91 -6.89 -3.42
CA ALA A 665 -25.47 -6.59 -3.38
C ALA A 665 -24.86 -6.85 -1.99
N VAL A 666 -25.57 -6.54 -0.90
CA VAL A 666 -25.12 -6.82 0.48
C VAL A 666 -25.12 -8.30 0.79
N VAL A 667 -26.19 -9.02 0.43
CA VAL A 667 -26.28 -10.48 0.65
C VAL A 667 -25.15 -11.20 -0.10
N ALA A 668 -24.94 -10.85 -1.37
CA ALA A 668 -23.82 -11.34 -2.16
C ALA A 668 -22.45 -10.91 -1.59
N GLY A 669 -22.34 -9.70 -1.03
CA GLY A 669 -21.14 -9.22 -0.33
C GLY A 669 -20.76 -10.06 0.89
N PHE A 670 -21.73 -10.41 1.74
CA PHE A 670 -21.50 -11.33 2.87
C PHE A 670 -21.17 -12.76 2.41
N ALA A 671 -21.83 -13.25 1.36
CA ALA A 671 -21.53 -14.56 0.77
C ALA A 671 -20.08 -14.60 0.22
N GLY A 672 -19.67 -13.57 -0.53
CA GLY A 672 -18.32 -13.39 -1.04
C GLY A 672 -17.27 -13.31 0.07
N ALA A 673 -17.53 -12.55 1.14
CA ALA A 673 -16.64 -12.49 2.30
C ALA A 673 -16.48 -13.86 3.00
N ARG A 674 -17.56 -14.64 3.14
CA ARG A 674 -17.53 -16.01 3.68
C ARG A 674 -16.80 -16.98 2.76
N TRP A 675 -16.94 -16.85 1.44
CA TRP A 675 -16.19 -17.62 0.45
C TRP A 675 -14.68 -17.32 0.52
N LEU A 676 -14.30 -16.04 0.55
CA LEU A 676 -12.92 -15.59 0.72
C LEU A 676 -12.30 -16.08 2.04
N ALA A 677 -13.06 -16.09 3.13
CA ALA A 677 -12.61 -16.65 4.41
C ALA A 677 -12.31 -18.16 4.30
N ARG A 678 -13.24 -18.94 3.76
CA ARG A 678 -13.06 -20.39 3.51
C ARG A 678 -11.86 -20.70 2.61
N LEU A 679 -11.60 -19.87 1.59
CA LEU A 679 -10.42 -20.00 0.74
C LEU A 679 -9.10 -19.71 1.48
N ARG A 680 -9.10 -18.85 2.49
CA ARG A 680 -7.93 -18.58 3.35
C ARG A 680 -7.71 -19.73 4.33
N GLU A 681 -8.77 -20.22 4.97
CA GLU A 681 -8.73 -21.39 5.87
C GLU A 681 -8.16 -22.62 5.17
N ARG A 682 -8.65 -22.95 3.96
CA ARG A 682 -8.14 -24.06 3.13
C ARG A 682 -6.69 -23.90 2.66
N ARG A 683 -6.10 -22.71 2.78
CA ARG A 683 -4.71 -22.41 2.39
C ARG A 683 -3.77 -22.24 3.59
N ALA A 684 -4.30 -22.15 4.80
CA ALA A 684 -3.47 -22.20 5.99
C ALA A 684 -2.81 -23.60 6.03
N PRO A 685 -1.47 -23.70 6.22
CA PRO A 685 -0.87 -24.99 6.52
C PRO A 685 -1.54 -25.52 7.79
N ALA A 686 -1.91 -26.81 7.79
CA ALA A 686 -2.30 -27.46 9.02
C ALA A 686 -1.14 -27.27 10.01
N ALA A 687 -1.43 -26.68 11.17
CA ALA A 687 -0.46 -26.68 12.25
C ALA A 687 -0.22 -28.15 12.59
N GLU A 688 1.01 -28.64 12.40
CA GLU A 688 1.38 -29.92 12.97
C GLU A 688 1.11 -29.85 14.47
N PRO A 689 0.39 -30.84 15.06
CA PRO A 689 0.31 -30.92 16.51
C PRO A 689 1.74 -30.98 17.04
N PRO A 690 2.06 -30.28 18.15
CA PRO A 690 3.41 -30.22 18.67
C PRO A 690 3.96 -31.65 18.86
N PRO A 691 5.16 -31.94 18.33
CA PRO A 691 5.67 -33.31 18.31
C PRO A 691 5.90 -33.80 19.74
N GLY A 692 5.26 -34.91 20.10
CA GLY A 692 5.64 -35.69 21.28
C GLY A 692 5.36 -35.06 22.65
N GLY A 693 4.20 -34.41 22.84
CA GLY A 693 3.68 -34.11 24.18
C GLY A 693 3.09 -35.34 24.88
N THR A 694 3.88 -36.39 25.11
CA THR A 694 3.46 -37.52 25.97
C THR A 694 3.58 -37.15 27.46
N ASP A 695 2.89 -36.08 27.87
CA ASP A 695 2.60 -35.86 29.27
C ASP A 695 1.46 -36.79 29.68
N SER A 696 1.85 -37.99 30.06
CA SER A 696 1.10 -38.78 31.03
C SER A 696 1.02 -38.00 32.34
N LEU A 697 0.07 -37.05 32.42
CA LEU A 697 -0.42 -36.56 33.71
C LEU A 697 -0.71 -37.80 34.57
N PRO A 698 -0.08 -37.94 35.76
CA PRO A 698 -0.36 -39.05 36.63
C PRO A 698 -1.84 -39.02 36.96
N ARG A 699 -2.61 -40.02 36.50
CA ARG A 699 -3.95 -40.25 37.03
C ARG A 699 -3.80 -40.37 38.55
N PRO A 700 -4.56 -39.61 39.36
CA PRO A 700 -4.61 -39.87 40.78
C PRO A 700 -4.95 -41.35 40.95
N ARG A 701 -4.09 -42.11 41.64
CA ARG A 701 -4.47 -43.46 42.06
C ARG A 701 -5.74 -43.31 42.90
N PRO A 702 -6.81 -44.09 42.66
CA PRO A 702 -7.88 -44.15 43.63
C PRO A 702 -7.28 -44.56 44.98
N PRO A 703 -7.77 -44.01 46.11
CA PRO A 703 -7.23 -44.37 47.42
C PRO A 703 -7.36 -45.88 47.58
N VAL A 704 -6.23 -46.53 47.92
CA VAL A 704 -6.23 -47.94 48.31
C VAL A 704 -7.03 -48.03 49.59
N THR A 705 -8.26 -48.52 49.50
CA THR A 705 -9.04 -48.93 50.65
C THR A 705 -8.28 -50.06 51.34
N GLY A 706 -7.65 -49.74 52.47
CA GLY A 706 -7.02 -50.74 53.32
C GLY A 706 -8.06 -51.78 53.71
N SER A 707 -7.80 -53.04 53.37
CA SER A 707 -8.65 -54.16 53.77
C SER A 707 -8.52 -54.35 55.28
N ALA A 708 -9.53 -53.90 56.03
CA ALA A 708 -9.66 -54.22 57.44
C ALA A 708 -10.14 -55.68 57.55
N ALA A 709 -9.22 -56.59 57.88
CA ALA A 709 -9.55 -57.99 58.07
C ALA A 709 -10.11 -58.25 59.47
N GLY A 710 -11.21 -59.01 59.54
CA GLY A 710 -11.53 -59.94 60.63
C GLY A 710 -11.92 -59.35 62.00
N PRO A 711 -13.14 -59.62 62.51
CA PRO A 711 -13.51 -59.30 63.89
C PRO A 711 -13.04 -60.39 64.88
N SER A 712 -12.89 -60.01 66.15
CA SER A 712 -13.07 -60.92 67.27
C SER A 712 -13.79 -60.22 68.43
N ASP A 713 -14.97 -60.78 68.74
CA ASP A 713 -15.70 -60.87 70.02
C ASP A 713 -15.83 -59.68 70.98
N GLY A 714 -17.07 -59.48 71.48
CA GLY A 714 -17.25 -58.97 72.86
C GLY A 714 -18.43 -58.04 73.15
N SER A 715 -19.64 -58.60 73.31
CA SER A 715 -20.64 -58.20 74.32
C SER A 715 -21.20 -56.75 74.41
N ALA A 716 -22.46 -56.63 73.96
CA ALA A 716 -23.62 -56.14 74.72
C ALA A 716 -23.83 -54.65 75.15
N ALA A 717 -25.13 -54.31 75.12
CA ALA A 717 -25.88 -53.41 76.02
C ALA A 717 -25.83 -51.87 75.82
N GLY A 718 -26.86 -51.39 75.10
CA GLY A 718 -27.86 -50.45 75.66
C GLY A 718 -27.52 -48.95 75.74
N GLY A 719 -28.56 -48.10 75.76
CA GLY A 719 -28.40 -46.68 76.13
C GLY A 719 -29.10 -45.67 75.21
N SER A 720 -30.32 -45.33 75.59
CA SER A 720 -31.18 -44.25 75.09
C SER A 720 -30.60 -42.82 75.19
N THR A 721 -31.27 -41.86 74.50
CA THR A 721 -31.27 -40.38 74.73
C THR A 721 -29.94 -39.63 74.52
N GLY A 722 -29.87 -38.32 74.24
CA GLY A 722 -30.87 -37.27 73.99
C GLY A 722 -30.30 -35.85 74.28
N GLY A 723 -30.82 -34.79 73.64
CA GLY A 723 -30.39 -33.38 73.87
C GLY A 723 -29.18 -32.93 73.02
N ARG A 724 -29.08 -31.72 72.42
CA ARG A 724 -29.37 -30.30 72.79
C ARG A 724 -28.13 -29.55 73.34
N GLY A 725 -27.93 -28.31 72.86
CA GLY A 725 -26.91 -27.33 73.34
C GLY A 725 -25.79 -27.11 72.29
N ALA A 726 -25.52 -25.96 71.66
CA ALA A 726 -25.67 -24.51 71.93
C ALA A 726 -24.41 -23.82 72.50
N ALA A 727 -24.20 -22.56 72.06
CA ALA A 727 -23.17 -21.57 72.44
C ALA A 727 -21.72 -21.73 71.91
N GLY A 728 -21.13 -20.60 71.45
CA GLY A 728 -19.68 -20.36 71.37
C GLY A 728 -19.25 -19.48 72.56
N PRO A 729 -18.38 -18.44 72.42
CA PRO A 729 -17.40 -18.13 71.35
C PRO A 729 -16.01 -17.66 71.91
N SER A 730 -15.16 -17.06 71.04
CA SER A 730 -14.16 -16.00 71.33
C SER A 730 -12.68 -16.31 71.69
N ALA A 731 -11.84 -15.28 71.43
CA ALA A 731 -10.40 -15.05 71.72
C ALA A 731 -9.35 -15.88 70.91
N GLY A 732 -8.21 -15.33 70.47
CA GLY A 732 -7.64 -13.94 70.53
C GLY A 732 -6.82 -13.60 69.27
N SER A 733 -6.62 -12.31 68.93
CA SER A 733 -5.44 -11.46 69.26
C SER A 733 -4.19 -11.73 68.41
N ASP A 734 -3.38 -10.78 67.91
CA ASP A 734 -3.44 -9.32 67.66
C ASP A 734 -2.41 -9.04 66.52
N ASP A 735 -2.48 -7.99 65.69
CA ASP A 735 -1.90 -6.64 65.87
C ASP A 735 -2.54 -5.69 64.82
N GLY A 736 -2.67 -4.36 64.96
CA GLY A 736 -2.08 -3.43 65.94
C GLY A 736 -1.31 -2.27 65.25
N VAL A 737 -1.88 -1.47 64.33
CA VAL A 737 -2.65 -0.20 64.55
C VAL A 737 -1.84 1.09 64.20
N PRO A 738 -2.46 2.23 63.80
CA PRO A 738 -1.83 3.28 62.96
C PRO A 738 -1.95 4.74 63.52
N ALA A 739 -1.76 5.77 62.66
CA ALA A 739 -2.19 7.18 62.87
C ALA A 739 -2.45 7.88 61.50
N GLY A 740 -3.24 8.95 61.34
CA GLY A 740 -4.16 9.65 62.26
C GLY A 740 -4.18 11.20 62.10
N GLY A 741 -5.31 11.82 61.71
CA GLY A 741 -5.55 13.30 61.70
C GLY A 741 -6.16 13.84 60.39
N ARG A 742 -7.43 14.30 60.31
CA ARG A 742 -8.05 15.60 60.75
C ARG A 742 -7.52 16.83 59.99
N GLY A 743 -8.32 17.80 59.53
CA GLY A 743 -9.76 18.07 59.68
C GLY A 743 -10.32 19.06 58.63
N ALA A 744 -11.51 19.65 58.85
CA ALA A 744 -12.31 20.34 57.83
C ALA A 744 -12.51 21.86 58.06
N ALA A 745 -13.04 22.56 57.02
CA ALA A 745 -14.06 23.65 57.06
C ALA A 745 -13.72 24.96 56.29
N GLY A 746 -14.76 25.55 55.67
CA GLY A 746 -14.97 27.02 55.69
C GLY A 746 -14.81 27.80 54.37
N PRO A 747 -15.69 28.78 54.03
CA PRO A 747 -15.72 29.44 52.70
C PRO A 747 -15.56 30.99 52.72
N SER A 748 -15.79 31.61 51.54
CA SER A 748 -16.01 33.07 51.28
C SER A 748 -14.75 33.94 51.04
N ALA A 749 -14.71 35.02 50.24
CA ALA A 749 -15.40 35.44 49.00
C ALA A 749 -14.77 36.77 48.48
N ARG A 750 -15.08 37.19 47.24
CA ARG A 750 -14.77 38.52 46.61
C ARG A 750 -13.27 38.72 46.25
N ASN A 751 -12.86 39.49 45.23
CA ASN A 751 -13.51 40.49 44.37
C ASN A 751 -13.11 40.34 42.88
N ALA A 752 -13.94 40.87 41.96
CA ALA A 752 -13.60 41.20 40.56
C ALA A 752 -13.00 42.64 40.49
N PRO A 753 -12.85 43.39 39.36
CA PRO A 753 -13.42 43.29 37.99
C PRO A 753 -12.30 43.19 36.91
N SER A 754 -12.42 43.41 35.58
CA SER A 754 -13.52 43.61 34.60
C SER A 754 -12.96 43.33 33.19
N GLY A 755 -13.82 43.02 32.19
CA GLY A 755 -13.41 43.03 30.78
C GLY A 755 -14.35 42.22 29.88
N SER A 756 -15.31 42.89 29.24
CA SER A 756 -16.31 42.30 28.34
C SER A 756 -16.07 42.72 26.86
N PRO A 757 -16.76 42.12 25.87
CA PRO A 757 -16.18 41.82 24.55
C PRO A 757 -16.62 42.80 23.45
N PRO A 758 -16.26 42.53 22.18
CA PRO A 758 -17.07 42.90 21.03
C PRO A 758 -17.69 41.68 20.32
N GLY A 759 -18.91 41.88 19.81
CA GLY A 759 -19.62 40.95 18.93
C GLY A 759 -19.33 41.18 17.44
N PRO A 760 -20.15 40.62 16.53
CA PRO A 760 -19.85 40.54 15.10
C PRO A 760 -20.33 41.76 14.29
N THR A 761 -19.72 41.96 13.12
CA THR A 761 -20.23 42.83 12.05
C THR A 761 -20.10 42.13 10.70
N ALA A 762 -21.07 42.38 9.82
CA ALA A 762 -21.13 41.84 8.46
C ALA A 762 -21.23 42.99 7.44
N VAL A 763 -21.02 42.64 6.16
CA VAL A 763 -21.25 43.45 4.94
C VAL A 763 -20.27 44.61 4.71
N GLY A 764 -19.71 44.64 3.50
CA GLY A 764 -18.73 45.60 2.98
C GLY A 764 -18.10 45.03 1.72
#